data_AF-A0A3D4Y9K7-F1
#
_entry.id   AF-A0A3D4Y9K7-F1
#
_cell.length_a   1.000
_cell.length_b   1.000
_cell.length_c   1.000
_cell.angle_alpha   90.00
_cell.angle_beta   90.00
_cell.angle_gamma   90.00
#
_symmetry.space_group_name_H-M   'P 1'
#
loop_
_entity.id
_entity.type
_entity.pdbx_description
1 polymer ?
#
loop_
_entity_poly.entity_id
_entity_poly.type
_entity_poly.pdbx_seq_one_letter_code
_entity_poly.pdbx_strand_id
1 'polypeptide(L)'
;MKHLDINKIKSAIEKTIIFSACLVLAFALLSMSIAHHKVQLNKAKFNEQKINNTLDVYRSNLSQQLAIIASSTIFVDYLNSGEISRNNLLPQFLYQIKNLNTPSIIGMSIEKENNEVIFAMGSRTPYHITLNLCYLNRTLNNEYGLCNETWTLFFNPERLFDSLKKINPDLYDCPSCQAVDLLSSDTLGHFDIEDNTPLIIHAGVKTAQDYSFFYYSALMLITFIGLVFWIRHRIKFIFNKYIATPLAFITSHLKQGLPLEHRKDEIQEFAYLIDQIEQWKKQLETLHEKEKEAEIGKMLKQIVHDIRSPLTAIDVITQELSEVEETKRTIIKSAVDTLKDLANNILSLATQKEKRAGVYVEYAEPVALLLERIISEKRVQISKSIPLSLEIKNAYSLFAKIDHVAFKRVISNMINNALEAIQNQIKAHGDTYHGAIKVTLSESPTHQIQIDIVDNGCGIAPENLEKILQGGVSIGKEDGHGIGLSSSKKMIESFGGSLEVTSHIDEGTTIKLLLPIAPPASWFPSKITLHQNSEVIILDDDKAIHALWDMRFKAVLHDEDHITIQHFYAPELLMQRPLGHPISAIFGLIDYELMNKNITGIDVIKQLHLEKTAILVTSRYENVKVREEASGLGIKILPKNFAAYIDIEILSSATQEIVFIDDDEALTSLWQLAGKTSNKQVHVFNRSSEFTKVIHTFKKDTPIYIDSSLAEEIRGEEFAKGLYDQGFSELYLATGYDADHFKPMPWIKKIVGKNPPF
;
A
#
# COMPACT_ATOMS: atom_id res chain seq x y z
N MET A 1 -5.69 -29.79 -40.41
CA MET A 1 -6.81 -30.42 -39.66
C MET A 1 -6.54 -31.90 -39.42
N LYS A 2 -6.01 -32.29 -38.25
CA LYS A 2 -6.02 -33.70 -37.78
C LYS A 2 -7.13 -33.86 -36.75
N HIS A 3 -7.84 -34.99 -36.80
CA HIS A 3 -9.05 -35.30 -36.03
C HIS A 3 -8.94 -34.89 -34.54
N LEU A 4 -9.86 -34.03 -34.09
CA LEU A 4 -10.06 -33.73 -32.68
C LEU A 4 -10.71 -34.98 -32.05
N ASP A 5 -9.92 -35.76 -31.31
CA ASP A 5 -10.38 -37.01 -30.70
C ASP A 5 -11.15 -36.71 -29.39
N ILE A 6 -12.47 -36.54 -29.51
CA ILE A 6 -13.39 -36.22 -28.42
C ILE A 6 -13.30 -37.24 -27.28
N ASN A 7 -12.95 -38.50 -27.57
CA ASN A 7 -12.79 -39.53 -26.54
C ASN A 7 -11.57 -39.29 -25.64
N LYS A 8 -10.48 -38.71 -26.18
CA LYS A 8 -9.31 -38.32 -25.38
C LYS A 8 -9.62 -37.16 -24.46
N ILE A 9 -10.37 -36.16 -24.93
CA ILE A 9 -10.80 -35.00 -24.13
C ILE A 9 -11.71 -35.47 -22.98
N LYS A 10 -12.64 -36.38 -23.29
CA LYS A 10 -13.52 -37.00 -22.28
C LYS A 10 -12.73 -37.75 -21.21
N SER A 11 -11.72 -38.52 -21.60
CA SER A 11 -10.86 -39.25 -20.65
C SER A 11 -10.02 -38.31 -19.78
N ALA A 12 -9.51 -37.21 -20.34
CA ALA A 12 -8.72 -36.23 -19.61
C ALA A 12 -9.56 -35.54 -18.52
N ILE A 13 -10.75 -35.03 -18.88
CA ILE A 13 -11.68 -34.40 -17.91
C ILE A 13 -12.06 -35.39 -16.81
N GLU A 14 -12.32 -36.65 -17.15
CA GLU A 14 -12.67 -37.66 -16.16
C GLU A 14 -11.54 -37.92 -15.15
N LYS A 15 -10.27 -37.88 -15.58
CA LYS A 15 -9.10 -38.03 -14.68
C LYS A 15 -8.89 -36.80 -13.80
N THR A 16 -9.00 -35.59 -14.37
CA THR A 16 -8.80 -34.34 -13.61
C THR A 16 -9.83 -34.18 -12.50
N ILE A 17 -11.10 -34.52 -12.76
CA ILE A 17 -12.16 -34.47 -11.74
C ILE A 17 -11.88 -35.47 -10.60
N ILE A 18 -11.42 -36.69 -10.93
CA ILE A 18 -11.07 -37.69 -9.91
C ILE A 18 -9.90 -37.18 -9.07
N PHE A 19 -8.87 -36.62 -9.70
CA PHE A 19 -7.70 -36.10 -9.00
C PHE A 19 -8.06 -34.92 -8.08
N SER A 20 -8.84 -33.95 -8.57
CA SER A 20 -9.28 -32.81 -7.75
C SER A 20 -10.14 -33.25 -6.57
N ALA A 21 -11.02 -34.24 -6.77
CA ALA A 21 -11.85 -34.78 -5.70
C ALA A 21 -11.01 -35.49 -4.61
N CYS A 22 -10.01 -36.28 -5.02
CA CYS A 22 -9.07 -36.91 -4.09
C CYS A 22 -8.25 -35.87 -3.31
N LEU A 23 -7.84 -34.77 -3.94
CA LEU A 23 -7.09 -33.70 -3.29
C LEU A 23 -7.93 -33.00 -2.21
N VAL A 24 -9.17 -32.66 -2.53
CA VAL A 24 -10.09 -32.02 -1.57
C VAL A 24 -10.44 -32.98 -0.43
N LEU A 25 -10.62 -34.26 -0.72
CA LEU A 25 -10.81 -35.30 0.31
C LEU A 25 -9.60 -35.38 1.26
N ALA A 26 -8.38 -35.37 0.72
CA ALA A 26 -7.17 -35.39 1.52
C ALA A 26 -7.04 -34.16 2.42
N PHE A 27 -7.41 -32.97 1.90
CA PHE A 27 -7.40 -31.73 2.67
C PHE A 27 -8.46 -31.72 3.78
N ALA A 28 -9.65 -32.29 3.51
CA ALA A 28 -10.70 -32.45 4.51
C ALA A 28 -10.29 -33.42 5.62
N LEU A 29 -9.62 -34.53 5.29
CA LEU A 29 -9.10 -35.46 6.30
C LEU A 29 -7.98 -34.83 7.15
N LEU A 30 -7.10 -34.04 6.51
CA LEU A 30 -6.04 -33.31 7.21
C LEU A 30 -6.62 -32.26 8.18
N SER A 31 -7.61 -31.48 7.75
CA SER A 31 -8.25 -30.47 8.60
C SER A 31 -9.02 -31.09 9.76
N MET A 32 -9.67 -32.24 9.55
CA MET A 32 -10.29 -33.02 10.62
C MET A 32 -9.26 -33.55 11.62
N SER A 33 -8.10 -34.02 11.16
CA SER A 33 -7.01 -34.48 12.02
C SER A 33 -6.48 -33.33 12.91
N ILE A 34 -6.28 -32.15 12.32
CA ILE A 34 -5.84 -30.95 13.05
C ILE A 34 -6.90 -30.52 14.07
N ALA A 35 -8.19 -30.52 13.69
CA ALA A 35 -9.29 -30.17 14.58
C ALA A 35 -9.39 -31.16 15.77
N HIS A 36 -9.24 -32.46 15.51
CA HIS A 36 -9.21 -33.48 16.56
C HIS A 36 -8.06 -33.24 17.54
N HIS A 37 -6.86 -32.98 17.02
CA HIS A 37 -5.70 -32.69 17.86
C HIS A 37 -5.90 -31.45 18.74
N LYS A 38 -6.51 -30.39 18.18
CA LYS A 38 -6.82 -29.15 18.92
C LYS A 38 -7.84 -29.37 20.03
N VAL A 39 -8.86 -30.21 19.80
CA VAL A 39 -9.85 -30.58 20.83
C VAL A 39 -9.19 -31.34 21.98
N GLN A 40 -8.26 -32.25 21.70
CA GLN A 40 -7.52 -32.99 22.73
C GLN A 40 -6.62 -32.07 23.56
N LEU A 41 -5.91 -31.13 22.93
CA LEU A 41 -5.09 -30.13 23.63
C LEU A 41 -5.92 -29.25 24.56
N ASN A 42 -7.09 -28.80 24.12
CA ASN A 42 -8.00 -28.00 24.96
C ASN A 42 -8.52 -28.80 26.17
N LYS A 43 -8.77 -30.11 25.98
CA LYS A 43 -9.19 -31.00 27.05
C LYS A 43 -8.11 -31.18 28.12
N ALA A 44 -6.83 -31.30 27.72
CA ALA A 44 -5.71 -31.38 28.66
C ALA A 44 -5.60 -30.11 29.51
N LYS A 45 -5.66 -28.93 28.88
CA LYS A 45 -5.64 -27.64 29.59
C LYS A 45 -6.81 -27.47 30.56
N PHE A 46 -8.01 -27.90 30.14
CA PHE A 46 -9.19 -27.85 31.02
C PHE A 46 -9.04 -28.74 32.25
N ASN A 47 -8.47 -29.94 32.09
CA ASN A 47 -8.20 -30.85 33.20
C ASN A 47 -7.19 -30.25 34.18
N GLU A 48 -6.10 -29.69 33.67
CA GLU A 48 -5.08 -28.99 34.48
C GLU A 48 -5.69 -27.85 35.30
N GLN A 49 -6.52 -27.01 34.66
CA GLN A 49 -7.20 -25.91 35.35
C GLN A 49 -8.14 -26.43 36.46
N LYS A 50 -8.91 -27.50 36.22
CA LYS A 50 -9.82 -28.08 37.22
C LYS A 50 -9.06 -28.67 38.40
N ILE A 51 -7.91 -29.30 38.16
CA ILE A 51 -7.03 -29.85 39.21
C ILE A 51 -6.47 -28.69 40.04
N ASN A 52 -5.84 -27.70 39.42
CA ASN A 52 -5.26 -26.55 40.12
C ASN A 52 -6.28 -25.80 40.99
N ASN A 53 -7.48 -25.52 40.45
CA ASN A 53 -8.56 -24.91 41.25
C ASN A 53 -8.94 -25.75 42.47
N THR A 54 -8.91 -27.08 42.37
CA THR A 54 -9.21 -27.96 43.50
C THR A 54 -8.11 -27.87 44.56
N LEU A 55 -6.85 -27.76 44.14
CA LEU A 55 -5.70 -27.59 45.03
C LEU A 55 -5.72 -26.26 45.77
N ASP A 56 -6.04 -25.18 45.07
CA ASP A 56 -6.12 -23.84 45.66
C ASP A 56 -7.20 -23.77 46.74
N VAL A 57 -8.37 -24.39 46.48
CA VAL A 57 -9.44 -24.49 47.50
C VAL A 57 -8.96 -25.28 48.71
N TYR A 58 -8.29 -26.42 48.50
CA TYR A 58 -7.75 -27.22 49.60
C TYR A 58 -6.72 -26.46 50.44
N ARG A 59 -5.72 -25.84 49.79
CA ARG A 59 -4.66 -25.05 50.44
C ARG A 59 -5.24 -23.87 51.22
N SER A 60 -6.18 -23.15 50.63
CA SER A 60 -6.87 -22.03 51.29
C SER A 60 -7.60 -22.48 52.55
N ASN A 61 -8.34 -23.59 52.47
CA ASN A 61 -9.12 -24.09 53.61
C ASN A 61 -8.20 -24.59 54.74
N LEU A 62 -7.10 -25.26 54.38
CA LEU A 62 -6.08 -25.70 55.33
C LEU A 62 -5.40 -24.50 56.01
N SER A 63 -4.95 -23.52 55.24
CA SER A 63 -4.30 -22.32 55.77
C SER A 63 -5.20 -21.56 56.75
N GLN A 64 -6.48 -21.39 56.43
CA GLN A 64 -7.45 -20.75 57.34
C GLN A 64 -7.59 -21.50 58.66
N GLN A 65 -7.67 -22.82 58.64
CA GLN A 65 -7.77 -23.62 59.87
C GLN A 65 -6.51 -23.53 60.73
N LEU A 66 -5.33 -23.57 60.10
CA LEU A 66 -4.05 -23.39 60.79
C LEU A 66 -3.93 -21.98 61.39
N ALA A 67 -4.36 -20.95 60.67
CA ALA A 67 -4.34 -19.56 61.14
C ALA A 67 -5.26 -19.35 62.35
N ILE A 68 -6.45 -19.97 62.37
CA ILE A 68 -7.36 -19.91 63.54
C ILE A 68 -6.70 -20.49 64.78
N ILE A 69 -5.97 -21.60 64.64
CA ILE A 69 -5.27 -22.24 65.76
C ILE A 69 -4.07 -21.41 66.19
N ALA A 70 -3.22 -21.02 65.25
CA ALA A 70 -2.01 -20.25 65.52
C ALA A 70 -2.30 -18.89 66.17
N SER A 71 -3.46 -18.29 65.88
CA SER A 71 -3.90 -17.01 66.48
C SER A 71 -4.66 -17.16 67.80
N SER A 72 -4.91 -18.39 68.26
CA SER A 72 -5.64 -18.61 69.50
C SER A 72 -4.74 -18.35 70.72
N THR A 73 -5.30 -17.75 71.77
CA THR A 73 -4.54 -17.42 72.99
C THR A 73 -3.92 -18.67 73.62
N ILE A 74 -4.63 -19.80 73.64
CA ILE A 74 -4.13 -21.07 74.17
C ILE A 74 -2.90 -21.56 73.40
N PHE A 75 -2.89 -21.45 72.08
CA PHE A 75 -1.74 -21.84 71.25
C PHE A 75 -0.52 -20.95 71.54
N VAL A 76 -0.72 -19.63 71.56
CA VAL A 76 0.34 -18.66 71.84
C VAL A 76 0.88 -18.81 73.27
N ASP A 77 0.00 -18.96 74.26
CA ASP A 77 0.36 -19.15 75.66
C ASP A 77 1.11 -20.47 75.86
N TYR A 78 0.68 -21.55 75.18
CA TYR A 78 1.33 -22.85 75.25
C TYR A 78 2.79 -22.77 74.80
N LEU A 79 3.05 -22.16 73.65
CA LEU A 79 4.41 -22.06 73.11
C LEU A 79 5.32 -21.16 73.96
N ASN A 80 4.80 -20.02 74.44
CA ASN A 80 5.54 -19.07 75.28
C ASN A 80 5.73 -19.52 76.74
N SER A 81 5.03 -20.57 77.17
CA SER A 81 5.09 -21.05 78.55
C SER A 81 6.24 -22.01 78.81
N GLY A 82 6.79 -22.02 80.03
CA GLY A 82 7.78 -23.01 80.48
C GLY A 82 7.16 -24.38 80.75
N GLU A 83 8.00 -25.41 80.92
CA GLU A 83 7.60 -26.83 80.99
C GLU A 83 6.44 -27.14 81.97
N ILE A 84 6.47 -26.55 83.17
CA ILE A 84 5.42 -26.74 84.18
C ILE A 84 4.06 -26.16 83.72
N SER A 85 4.08 -24.98 83.11
CA SER A 85 2.89 -24.29 82.62
C SER A 85 2.31 -24.96 81.36
N ARG A 86 3.16 -25.55 80.51
CA ARG A 86 2.73 -26.35 79.34
C ARG A 86 1.88 -27.55 79.75
N ASN A 87 2.24 -28.26 80.80
CA ASN A 87 1.48 -29.42 81.27
C ASN A 87 0.04 -29.06 81.69
N ASN A 88 -0.17 -27.86 82.22
CA ASN A 88 -1.50 -27.36 82.58
C ASN A 88 -2.33 -26.93 81.36
N LEU A 89 -1.68 -26.38 80.32
CA LEU A 89 -2.33 -25.93 79.09
C LEU A 89 -2.54 -27.06 78.07
N LEU A 90 -1.79 -28.17 78.19
CA LEU A 90 -1.78 -29.29 77.24
C LEU A 90 -3.18 -29.86 76.91
N PRO A 91 -4.12 -30.07 77.86
CA PRO A 91 -5.45 -30.58 77.51
C PRO A 91 -6.25 -29.63 76.62
N GLN A 92 -6.16 -28.31 76.87
CA GLN A 92 -6.86 -27.29 76.07
C GLN A 92 -6.21 -27.14 74.70
N PHE A 93 -4.88 -27.20 74.64
CA PHE A 93 -4.11 -27.20 73.40
C PHE A 93 -4.44 -28.41 72.52
N LEU A 94 -4.42 -29.62 73.10
CA LEU A 94 -4.80 -30.86 72.40
C LEU A 94 -6.23 -30.82 71.88
N TYR A 95 -7.16 -30.17 72.59
CA TYR A 95 -8.52 -29.99 72.12
C TYR A 95 -8.59 -29.12 70.85
N GLN A 96 -7.83 -28.03 70.79
CA GLN A 96 -7.75 -27.17 69.60
C GLN A 96 -7.12 -27.90 68.41
N ILE A 97 -6.01 -28.59 68.65
CA ILE A 97 -5.31 -29.38 67.63
C ILE A 97 -6.18 -30.53 67.12
N LYS A 98 -6.90 -31.23 67.99
CA LYS A 98 -7.82 -32.31 67.59
C LYS A 98 -8.98 -31.82 66.73
N ASN A 99 -9.34 -30.54 66.84
CA ASN A 99 -10.38 -29.91 66.03
C ASN A 99 -9.88 -29.46 64.64
N LEU A 100 -8.60 -29.63 64.29
CA LEU A 100 -8.15 -29.62 62.88
C LEU A 100 -8.86 -30.76 62.15
N ASN A 101 -9.95 -30.42 61.46
CA ASN A 101 -10.78 -31.38 60.72
C ASN A 101 -10.14 -31.74 59.37
N THR A 102 -8.86 -32.08 59.36
CA THR A 102 -8.05 -32.35 58.16
C THR A 102 -7.50 -33.78 58.21
N PRO A 103 -8.26 -34.79 57.72
CA PRO A 103 -7.86 -36.20 57.80
C PRO A 103 -6.56 -36.51 57.04
N SER A 104 -6.14 -35.62 56.14
CA SER A 104 -4.88 -35.65 55.40
C SER A 104 -3.62 -35.50 56.27
N ILE A 105 -3.72 -34.82 57.42
CA ILE A 105 -2.61 -34.63 58.36
C ILE A 105 -2.67 -35.73 59.41
N ILE A 106 -1.61 -36.52 59.54
CA ILE A 106 -1.56 -37.68 60.45
C ILE A 106 -0.59 -37.48 61.62
N GLY A 107 0.20 -36.42 61.58
CA GLY A 107 1.08 -36.01 62.66
C GLY A 107 1.50 -34.56 62.52
N MET A 108 2.02 -34.01 63.60
CA MET A 108 2.59 -32.67 63.62
C MET A 108 3.66 -32.55 64.71
N SER A 109 4.60 -31.64 64.53
CA SER A 109 5.56 -31.23 65.55
C SER A 109 5.78 -29.72 65.52
N ILE A 110 6.06 -29.16 66.70
CA ILE A 110 6.49 -27.78 66.86
C ILE A 110 7.86 -27.82 67.50
N GLU A 111 8.84 -27.23 66.83
CA GLU A 111 10.24 -27.26 67.21
C GLU A 111 10.78 -25.82 67.29
N LYS A 112 11.74 -25.58 68.18
CA LYS A 112 12.50 -24.32 68.20
C LYS A 112 13.63 -24.34 67.19
N GLU A 113 14.22 -23.19 66.89
CA GLU A 113 15.40 -23.03 66.01
C GLU A 113 16.60 -23.94 66.40
N ASN A 114 16.70 -24.37 67.66
CA ASN A 114 17.71 -25.31 68.15
C ASN A 114 17.30 -26.80 68.08
N ASN A 115 16.24 -27.14 67.33
CA ASN A 115 15.61 -28.46 67.24
C ASN A 115 15.06 -29.02 68.58
N GLU A 116 14.81 -28.15 69.56
CA GLU A 116 14.11 -28.54 70.78
C GLU A 116 12.62 -28.75 70.47
N VAL A 117 12.13 -29.99 70.63
CA VAL A 117 10.72 -30.32 70.39
C VAL A 117 9.86 -29.76 71.53
N ILE A 118 9.05 -28.76 71.22
CA ILE A 118 8.06 -28.19 72.14
C ILE A 118 6.82 -29.09 72.21
N PHE A 119 6.39 -29.59 71.06
CA PHE A 119 5.21 -30.43 70.95
C PHE A 119 5.37 -31.42 69.79
N ALA A 120 4.90 -32.65 69.97
CA ALA A 120 4.76 -33.61 68.88
C ALA A 120 3.56 -34.52 69.13
N MET A 121 2.80 -34.79 68.06
CA MET A 121 1.64 -35.67 68.11
C MET A 121 1.49 -36.42 66.78
N GLY A 122 1.01 -37.67 66.86
CA GLY A 122 0.72 -38.48 65.68
C GLY A 122 1.96 -39.17 65.10
N SER A 123 1.92 -39.47 63.80
CA SER A 123 3.00 -40.19 63.09
C SER A 123 3.79 -39.27 62.17
N ARG A 124 5.13 -39.37 62.21
CA ARG A 124 6.00 -38.70 61.24
C ARG A 124 5.99 -39.48 59.92
N THR A 125 5.89 -38.79 58.80
CA THR A 125 5.99 -39.35 57.44
C THR A 125 7.08 -38.61 56.68
N PRO A 126 7.64 -39.17 55.60
CA PRO A 126 8.53 -38.41 54.74
C PRO A 126 7.80 -37.21 54.09
N TYR A 127 6.48 -37.26 53.96
CA TYR A 127 5.68 -36.21 53.33
C TYR A 127 5.30 -35.12 54.33
N HIS A 128 6.01 -34.00 54.33
CA HIS A 128 5.81 -32.95 55.30
C HIS A 128 5.95 -31.55 54.73
N ILE A 129 5.45 -30.59 55.50
CA ILE A 129 5.66 -29.15 55.31
C ILE A 129 6.03 -28.57 56.66
N THR A 130 7.07 -27.76 56.69
CA THR A 130 7.51 -26.99 57.84
C THR A 130 7.16 -25.53 57.62
N LEU A 131 6.29 -25.01 58.47
CA LEU A 131 5.78 -23.65 58.43
C LEU A 131 6.51 -22.80 59.46
N ASN A 132 6.91 -21.58 59.10
CA ASN A 132 7.44 -20.63 60.08
C ASN A 132 6.32 -20.07 60.96
N LEU A 133 6.44 -20.25 62.28
CA LEU A 133 5.52 -19.67 63.25
C LEU A 133 6.01 -18.27 63.64
N CYS A 134 5.74 -17.30 62.79
CA CYS A 134 5.89 -15.91 63.18
C CYS A 134 4.60 -15.46 63.89
N TYR A 135 4.64 -15.24 65.21
CA TYR A 135 3.44 -14.90 65.98
C TYR A 135 2.79 -13.61 65.48
N LEU A 136 1.65 -13.75 64.83
CA LEU A 136 0.80 -12.65 64.39
C LEU A 136 0.01 -12.07 65.58
N ASN A 137 0.66 -11.30 66.47
CA ASN A 137 -0.07 -10.50 67.44
C ASN A 137 -0.39 -9.11 66.87
N ARG A 138 -1.52 -9.06 66.16
CA ARG A 138 -2.38 -7.91 65.79
C ARG A 138 -1.67 -6.56 65.63
N THR A 139 -1.57 -6.17 64.34
CA THR A 139 -1.23 -4.85 63.79
C THR A 139 0.25 -4.44 63.88
N LEU A 140 0.87 -4.32 62.69
CA LEU A 140 2.13 -3.64 62.36
C LEU A 140 3.41 -4.50 62.32
N ASN A 141 3.88 -4.67 61.08
CA ASN A 141 5.27 -4.87 60.63
C ASN A 141 5.90 -6.28 60.72
N ASN A 142 6.20 -6.87 59.56
CA ASN A 142 6.88 -8.17 59.39
C ASN A 142 8.36 -8.16 59.85
N GLU A 143 8.90 -7.01 60.27
CA GLU A 143 10.33 -6.87 60.62
C GLU A 143 10.66 -7.12 62.10
N TYR A 144 9.67 -7.42 62.96
CA TYR A 144 9.90 -7.53 64.42
C TYR A 144 9.29 -8.78 65.10
N GLY A 145 8.88 -9.80 64.33
CA GLY A 145 8.50 -11.09 64.90
C GLY A 145 9.72 -11.94 65.23
N LEU A 146 9.90 -12.35 66.50
CA LEU A 146 10.87 -13.38 66.85
C LEU A 146 10.35 -14.74 66.33
N CYS A 147 10.78 -15.13 65.12
CA CYS A 147 10.40 -16.39 64.49
C CYS A 147 11.33 -17.52 64.97
N ASN A 148 11.19 -17.92 66.23
CA ASN A 148 12.08 -18.92 66.84
C ASN A 148 11.50 -20.33 66.86
N GLU A 149 10.28 -20.52 66.31
CA GLU A 149 9.61 -21.82 66.23
C GLU A 149 9.09 -22.15 64.83
N THR A 150 9.08 -23.44 64.51
CA THR A 150 8.59 -24.01 63.26
C THR A 150 7.48 -25.02 63.54
N TRP A 151 6.48 -25.08 62.66
CA TRP A 151 5.37 -26.03 62.74
C TRP A 151 5.42 -27.00 61.56
N THR A 152 5.87 -28.21 61.83
CA THR A 152 5.91 -29.29 60.83
C THR A 152 4.61 -30.07 60.85
N LEU A 153 3.99 -30.22 59.68
CA LEU A 153 2.78 -31.02 59.44
C LEU A 153 3.14 -32.23 58.58
N PHE A 154 2.75 -33.43 59.03
CA PHE A 154 3.02 -34.69 58.36
C PHE A 154 1.76 -35.24 57.67
N PHE A 155 1.87 -35.51 56.37
CA PHE A 155 0.75 -35.87 55.50
C PHE A 155 0.75 -37.36 55.16
N ASN A 156 -0.45 -37.88 54.89
CA ASN A 156 -0.66 -39.18 54.24
C ASN A 156 -1.19 -38.94 52.80
N PRO A 157 -0.48 -39.42 51.75
CA PRO A 157 -0.88 -39.18 50.36
C PRO A 157 -2.29 -39.69 50.01
N GLU A 158 -2.67 -40.87 50.50
CA GLU A 158 -3.98 -41.48 50.22
C GLU A 158 -5.12 -40.65 50.84
N ARG A 159 -4.98 -40.26 52.11
CA ARG A 159 -5.99 -39.44 52.82
C ARG A 159 -6.08 -38.02 52.27
N LEU A 160 -4.96 -37.49 51.77
CA LEU A 160 -4.93 -36.22 51.07
C LEU A 160 -5.72 -36.31 49.77
N PHE A 161 -5.51 -37.36 48.98
CA PHE A 161 -6.27 -37.57 47.75
C PHE A 161 -7.78 -37.72 48.01
N ASP A 162 -8.16 -38.42 49.08
CA ASP A 162 -9.57 -38.50 49.50
C ASP A 162 -10.15 -37.14 49.89
N SER A 163 -9.33 -36.26 50.49
CA SER A 163 -9.74 -34.89 50.81
C SER A 163 -9.94 -34.05 49.55
N LEU A 164 -9.11 -34.22 48.53
CA LEU A 164 -9.28 -33.57 47.23
C LEU A 164 -10.53 -34.07 46.49
N LYS A 165 -10.82 -35.38 46.54
CA LYS A 165 -12.06 -35.95 45.98
C LYS A 165 -13.33 -35.40 46.62
N LYS A 166 -13.30 -35.07 47.91
CA LYS A 166 -14.44 -34.41 48.58
C LYS A 166 -14.71 -33.01 48.02
N ILE A 167 -13.67 -32.29 47.60
CA ILE A 167 -13.79 -30.96 46.98
C ILE A 167 -14.23 -31.11 45.52
N ASN A 168 -13.68 -32.09 44.79
CA ASN A 168 -14.02 -32.36 43.40
C ASN A 168 -14.26 -33.86 43.17
N PRO A 169 -15.53 -34.32 43.18
CA PRO A 169 -15.89 -35.73 43.00
C PRO A 169 -15.50 -36.34 41.65
N ASP A 170 -15.16 -35.52 40.66
CA ASP A 170 -14.75 -35.97 39.33
C ASP A 170 -13.28 -36.44 39.28
N LEU A 171 -12.50 -36.22 40.34
CA LEU A 171 -11.11 -36.62 40.43
C LEU A 171 -10.95 -38.13 40.60
N TYR A 172 -10.03 -38.72 39.83
CA TYR A 172 -9.65 -40.12 39.96
C TYR A 172 -8.14 -40.31 39.82
N ASP A 173 -7.63 -41.35 40.46
CA ASP A 173 -6.20 -41.69 40.43
C ASP A 173 -5.85 -42.29 39.07
N CYS A 174 -4.84 -41.75 38.42
CA CYS A 174 -4.50 -42.06 37.04
C CYS A 174 -2.98 -42.09 36.87
N PRO A 175 -2.34 -43.27 36.95
CA PRO A 175 -0.87 -43.39 36.89
C PRO A 175 -0.23 -42.87 35.60
N SER A 176 -1.01 -42.80 34.50
CA SER A 176 -0.58 -42.31 33.20
C SER A 176 -0.90 -40.83 32.95
N CYS A 177 -1.51 -40.15 33.94
CA CYS A 177 -1.88 -38.73 33.85
C CYS A 177 -0.77 -37.81 34.38
N GLN A 178 -1.00 -36.50 34.23
CA GLN A 178 -0.10 -35.44 34.69
C GLN A 178 0.20 -35.58 36.19
N ALA A 179 1.48 -35.46 36.53
CA ALA A 179 1.97 -35.45 37.89
C ALA A 179 1.86 -34.02 38.45
N VAL A 180 1.19 -33.86 39.58
CA VAL A 180 1.00 -32.54 40.21
C VAL A 180 1.49 -32.60 41.65
N ASP A 181 2.37 -31.67 42.01
CA ASP A 181 2.86 -31.52 43.37
C ASP A 181 1.87 -30.70 44.20
N LEU A 182 1.34 -31.34 45.23
CA LEU A 182 0.29 -30.77 46.07
C LEU A 182 0.79 -29.65 46.96
N LEU A 183 2.09 -29.55 47.23
CA LEU A 183 2.66 -28.68 48.25
C LEU A 183 3.81 -27.79 47.76
N SER A 184 4.01 -27.70 46.45
CA SER A 184 5.10 -26.94 45.78
C SER A 184 5.02 -25.41 45.87
N SER A 185 4.24 -24.84 46.79
CA SER A 185 4.11 -23.39 46.95
C SER A 185 5.15 -22.90 47.94
N ASP A 186 5.67 -21.69 47.75
CA ASP A 186 6.58 -21.04 48.72
C ASP A 186 5.83 -20.61 50.00
N THR A 187 4.49 -20.53 49.93
CA THR A 187 3.63 -20.17 51.06
C THR A 187 2.40 -21.07 51.16
N LEU A 188 1.90 -21.25 52.38
CA LEU A 188 0.60 -21.86 52.66
C LEU A 188 -0.35 -20.78 53.20
N GLY A 189 -0.87 -19.95 52.29
CA GLY A 189 -1.68 -18.78 52.61
C GLY A 189 -0.84 -17.71 53.31
N HIS A 190 -0.99 -17.54 54.63
CA HIS A 190 -0.23 -16.57 55.41
C HIS A 190 1.04 -17.12 56.06
N PHE A 191 1.34 -18.41 55.89
CA PHE A 191 2.52 -19.05 56.46
C PHE A 191 3.61 -19.21 55.39
N ASP A 192 4.82 -18.76 55.71
CA ASP A 192 6.00 -19.05 54.90
C ASP A 192 6.43 -20.50 55.11
N ILE A 193 6.73 -21.21 54.03
CA ILE A 193 7.21 -22.59 54.07
C ILE A 193 8.73 -22.56 54.12
N GLU A 194 9.31 -23.10 55.19
CA GLU A 194 10.76 -23.20 55.37
C GLU A 194 11.33 -24.43 54.66
N ASP A 195 10.63 -25.56 54.82
CA ASP A 195 11.01 -26.84 54.21
C ASP A 195 9.76 -27.61 53.80
N ASN A 196 9.84 -28.33 52.69
CA ASN A 196 8.79 -29.23 52.26
C ASN A 196 9.36 -30.41 51.49
N THR A 197 8.57 -31.47 51.42
CA THR A 197 8.84 -32.59 50.51
C THR A 197 7.82 -32.62 49.38
N PRO A 198 8.25 -32.79 48.12
CA PRO A 198 7.34 -32.89 46.99
C PRO A 198 6.32 -33.99 47.21
N LEU A 199 5.04 -33.62 47.12
CA LEU A 199 3.93 -34.55 47.30
C LEU A 199 3.21 -34.71 45.98
N ILE A 200 3.82 -35.52 45.11
CA ILE A 200 3.37 -35.72 43.74
C ILE A 200 2.24 -36.75 43.70
N ILE A 201 1.11 -36.36 43.13
CA ILE A 201 0.02 -37.28 42.79
C ILE A 201 -0.24 -37.27 41.29
N HIS A 202 -0.69 -38.40 40.75
CA HIS A 202 -1.15 -38.48 39.37
C HIS A 202 -2.69 -38.50 39.33
N ALA A 203 -3.29 -37.39 38.91
CA ALA A 203 -4.75 -37.22 38.96
C ALA A 203 -5.34 -36.93 37.58
N GLY A 204 -6.50 -37.52 37.30
CA GLY A 204 -7.32 -37.22 36.14
C GLY A 204 -8.70 -36.69 36.53
N VAL A 205 -9.39 -36.02 35.59
CA VAL A 205 -10.75 -35.53 35.75
C VAL A 205 -11.68 -36.31 34.82
N LYS A 206 -12.77 -36.87 35.36
CA LYS A 206 -13.80 -37.51 34.53
C LYS A 206 -14.51 -36.47 33.65
N THR A 207 -14.21 -36.49 32.37
CA THR A 207 -14.92 -35.71 31.35
C THR A 207 -15.88 -36.62 30.58
N ALA A 208 -17.11 -36.18 30.31
CA ALA A 208 -18.00 -36.88 29.39
C ALA A 208 -17.31 -37.08 28.02
N GLN A 209 -17.40 -38.30 27.48
CA GLN A 209 -16.92 -38.57 26.12
C GLN A 209 -17.90 -37.93 25.13
N ASP A 210 -17.49 -36.83 24.50
CA ASP A 210 -18.25 -36.20 23.44
C ASP A 210 -17.92 -36.86 22.09
N TYR A 211 -18.78 -37.78 21.65
CA TYR A 211 -18.66 -38.44 20.36
C TYR A 211 -19.21 -37.58 19.20
N SER A 212 -19.78 -36.41 19.47
CA SER A 212 -20.42 -35.57 18.44
C SER A 212 -19.48 -35.22 17.29
N PHE A 213 -18.20 -35.00 17.57
CA PHE A 213 -17.17 -34.75 16.56
C PHE A 213 -17.06 -35.88 15.53
N PHE A 214 -17.11 -37.15 15.96
CA PHE A 214 -17.04 -38.31 15.07
C PHE A 214 -18.29 -38.45 14.21
N TYR A 215 -19.47 -38.13 14.76
CA TYR A 215 -20.73 -38.14 14.00
C TYR A 215 -20.78 -37.03 12.94
N TYR A 216 -20.38 -35.80 13.28
CA TYR A 216 -20.36 -34.69 12.33
C TYR A 216 -19.31 -34.90 11.23
N SER A 217 -18.16 -35.46 11.57
CA SER A 217 -17.11 -35.76 10.58
C SER A 217 -17.53 -36.86 9.60
N ALA A 218 -18.15 -37.94 10.07
CA ALA A 218 -18.68 -38.99 9.21
C ALA A 218 -19.78 -38.47 8.26
N LEU A 219 -20.70 -37.64 8.76
CA LEU A 219 -21.77 -37.04 7.96
C LEU A 219 -21.22 -36.10 6.87
N MET A 220 -20.20 -35.30 7.20
CA MET A 220 -19.54 -34.41 6.25
C MET A 220 -18.83 -35.19 5.15
N LEU A 221 -18.20 -36.32 5.48
CA LEU A 221 -17.52 -37.18 4.51
C LEU A 221 -18.51 -37.79 3.50
N ILE A 222 -19.64 -38.31 3.97
CA ILE A 222 -20.67 -38.91 3.13
C ILE A 222 -21.29 -37.87 2.18
N THR A 223 -21.61 -36.68 2.71
CA THR A 223 -22.17 -35.59 1.91
C THR A 223 -21.17 -35.08 0.86
N PHE A 224 -19.88 -35.00 1.20
CA PHE A 224 -18.83 -34.63 0.26
C PHE A 224 -18.67 -35.63 -0.88
N ILE A 225 -18.64 -36.94 -0.58
CA ILE A 225 -18.58 -38.00 -1.60
C ILE A 225 -19.79 -37.93 -2.54
N GLY A 226 -20.99 -37.72 -1.98
CA GLY A 226 -22.22 -37.53 -2.75
C GLY A 226 -22.16 -36.31 -3.68
N LEU A 227 -21.65 -35.18 -3.18
CA LEU A 227 -21.50 -33.94 -3.94
C LEU A 227 -20.51 -34.10 -5.10
N VAL A 228 -19.36 -34.76 -4.87
CA VAL A 228 -18.37 -35.04 -5.92
C VAL A 228 -18.98 -35.88 -7.04
N PHE A 229 -19.71 -36.95 -6.69
CA PHE A 229 -20.35 -37.81 -7.68
C PHE A 229 -21.41 -37.04 -8.47
N TRP A 230 -22.19 -36.20 -7.80
CA TRP A 230 -23.20 -35.35 -8.40
C TRP A 230 -22.58 -34.31 -9.37
N ILE A 231 -21.52 -33.60 -8.95
CA ILE A 231 -20.79 -32.64 -9.79
C ILE A 231 -20.21 -33.34 -11.02
N ARG A 232 -19.57 -34.50 -10.85
CA ARG A 232 -19.02 -35.30 -11.97
C ARG A 232 -20.13 -35.63 -12.98
N HIS A 233 -21.27 -36.12 -12.51
CA HIS A 233 -22.40 -36.46 -13.36
C HIS A 233 -22.96 -35.22 -14.08
N ARG A 234 -23.11 -34.10 -13.36
CA ARG A 234 -23.66 -32.84 -13.88
C ARG A 234 -22.77 -32.17 -14.92
N ILE A 235 -21.45 -32.12 -14.70
CA ILE A 235 -20.49 -31.56 -15.67
C ILE A 235 -20.48 -32.41 -16.95
N LYS A 236 -20.46 -33.75 -16.82
CA LYS A 236 -20.49 -34.66 -17.97
C LYS A 236 -21.77 -34.49 -18.79
N PHE A 237 -22.92 -34.36 -18.12
CA PHE A 237 -24.20 -34.10 -18.76
C PHE A 237 -24.17 -32.76 -19.53
N ILE A 238 -23.64 -31.70 -18.93
CA ILE A 238 -23.60 -30.37 -19.53
C ILE A 238 -22.61 -30.25 -20.68
N PHE A 239 -21.40 -30.76 -20.51
CA PHE A 239 -20.40 -30.72 -21.56
C PHE A 239 -20.89 -31.45 -22.81
N ASN A 240 -21.51 -32.63 -22.64
CA ASN A 240 -22.08 -33.36 -23.76
C ASN A 240 -23.25 -32.61 -24.38
N LYS A 241 -24.23 -32.17 -23.58
CA LYS A 241 -25.44 -31.52 -24.07
C LYS A 241 -25.17 -30.17 -24.76
N TYR A 242 -24.30 -29.34 -24.18
CA TYR A 242 -24.17 -27.94 -24.58
C TYR A 242 -22.91 -27.61 -25.38
N ILE A 243 -21.89 -28.49 -25.39
CA ILE A 243 -20.61 -28.20 -26.09
C ILE A 243 -20.31 -29.26 -27.14
N ALA A 244 -20.16 -30.53 -26.73
CA ALA A 244 -19.66 -31.57 -27.63
C ALA A 244 -20.61 -31.87 -28.80
N THR A 245 -21.90 -32.00 -28.52
CA THR A 245 -22.91 -32.37 -29.53
C THR A 245 -23.21 -31.22 -30.51
N PRO A 246 -23.41 -29.97 -30.06
CA PRO A 246 -23.60 -28.82 -30.96
C PRO A 246 -22.36 -28.51 -31.81
N LEU A 247 -21.16 -28.58 -31.23
CA LEU A 247 -19.92 -28.32 -31.97
C LEU A 247 -19.67 -29.39 -33.04
N ALA A 248 -19.97 -30.65 -32.76
CA ALA A 248 -19.92 -31.74 -33.73
C ALA A 248 -20.92 -31.54 -34.88
N PHE A 249 -22.14 -31.06 -34.57
CA PHE A 249 -23.17 -30.75 -35.55
C PHE A 249 -22.79 -29.56 -36.45
N ILE A 250 -22.26 -28.48 -35.87
CA ILE A 250 -21.82 -27.29 -36.62
C ILE A 250 -20.62 -27.64 -37.52
N THR A 251 -19.63 -28.36 -36.99
CA THR A 251 -18.45 -28.76 -37.78
C THR A 251 -18.79 -29.73 -38.91
N SER A 252 -19.82 -30.56 -38.77
CA SER A 252 -20.27 -31.40 -39.88
C SER A 252 -20.99 -30.60 -40.98
N HIS A 253 -21.78 -29.60 -40.62
CA HIS A 253 -22.53 -28.77 -41.58
C HIS A 253 -21.66 -27.74 -42.28
N LEU A 254 -20.72 -27.09 -41.57
CA LEU A 254 -19.76 -26.15 -42.16
C LEU A 254 -18.80 -26.84 -43.14
N LYS A 255 -18.37 -28.08 -42.85
CA LYS A 255 -17.55 -28.86 -43.79
C LYS A 255 -18.27 -29.23 -45.08
N GLN A 256 -19.60 -29.24 -45.05
CA GLN A 256 -20.44 -29.67 -46.18
C GLN A 256 -21.16 -28.50 -46.87
N GLY A 257 -20.97 -27.25 -46.39
CA GLY A 257 -21.56 -26.05 -47.00
C GLY A 257 -23.09 -25.99 -46.95
N LEU A 258 -23.71 -26.68 -45.99
CA LEU A 258 -25.17 -26.78 -45.89
C LEU A 258 -25.76 -25.69 -44.98
N PRO A 259 -26.93 -25.12 -45.31
CA PRO A 259 -27.65 -24.21 -44.43
C PRO A 259 -28.06 -24.91 -43.14
N LEU A 260 -27.91 -24.22 -42.00
CA LEU A 260 -28.24 -24.74 -40.67
C LEU A 260 -29.74 -24.63 -40.45
N GLU A 261 -30.47 -25.72 -40.73
CA GLU A 261 -31.92 -25.75 -40.52
C GLU A 261 -32.27 -25.84 -39.03
N HIS A 262 -33.28 -25.07 -38.64
CA HIS A 262 -33.79 -24.96 -37.27
C HIS A 262 -34.22 -26.32 -36.71
N ARG A 263 -33.45 -26.89 -35.78
CA ARG A 263 -33.99 -27.89 -34.85
C ARG A 263 -34.57 -27.20 -33.63
N LYS A 264 -35.89 -27.28 -33.54
CA LYS A 264 -36.66 -26.95 -32.35
C LYS A 264 -36.17 -27.83 -31.19
N ASP A 265 -35.98 -27.17 -30.07
CA ASP A 265 -35.77 -27.72 -28.73
C ASP A 265 -34.30 -27.93 -28.33
N GLU A 266 -33.89 -27.13 -27.33
CA GLU A 266 -32.63 -27.17 -26.54
C GLU A 266 -31.50 -26.17 -26.83
N ILE A 267 -31.73 -25.17 -27.69
CA ILE A 267 -30.77 -24.07 -27.87
C ILE A 267 -31.50 -22.72 -27.82
N GLN A 268 -32.33 -22.45 -26.81
CA GLN A 268 -33.07 -21.19 -26.79
C GLN A 268 -32.14 -19.97 -26.63
N GLU A 269 -31.13 -19.99 -25.76
CA GLU A 269 -30.22 -18.84 -25.58
C GLU A 269 -29.17 -18.70 -26.69
N PHE A 270 -28.60 -19.79 -27.17
CA PHE A 270 -27.60 -19.74 -28.25
C PHE A 270 -28.25 -19.55 -29.63
N ALA A 271 -29.44 -20.12 -29.90
CA ALA A 271 -30.20 -19.82 -31.11
C ALA A 271 -30.82 -18.43 -31.03
N TYR A 272 -31.18 -17.93 -29.83
CA TYR A 272 -31.53 -16.53 -29.64
C TYR A 272 -30.33 -15.62 -29.92
N LEU A 273 -29.12 -15.92 -29.43
CA LEU A 273 -27.93 -15.14 -29.76
C LEU A 273 -27.60 -15.20 -31.26
N ILE A 274 -27.76 -16.35 -31.90
CA ILE A 274 -27.55 -16.49 -33.36
C ILE A 274 -28.63 -15.75 -34.15
N ASP A 275 -29.90 -15.89 -33.77
CA ASP A 275 -31.03 -15.17 -34.37
C ASP A 275 -30.93 -13.66 -34.12
N GLN A 276 -30.43 -13.24 -32.96
CA GLN A 276 -30.12 -11.84 -32.66
C GLN A 276 -28.95 -11.34 -33.49
N ILE A 277 -27.87 -12.11 -33.67
CA ILE A 277 -26.74 -11.74 -34.54
C ILE A 277 -27.19 -11.65 -36.00
N GLU A 278 -28.04 -12.57 -36.47
CA GLU A 278 -28.64 -12.57 -37.81
C GLU A 278 -29.59 -11.39 -37.99
N GLN A 279 -30.43 -11.08 -36.99
CA GLN A 279 -31.30 -9.91 -36.96
C GLN A 279 -30.50 -8.61 -36.91
N TRP A 280 -29.44 -8.52 -36.11
CA TRP A 280 -28.57 -7.34 -36.02
C TRP A 280 -27.82 -7.09 -37.31
N LYS A 281 -27.34 -8.15 -37.97
CA LYS A 281 -26.77 -8.06 -39.32
C LYS A 281 -27.79 -7.52 -40.33
N LYS A 282 -29.02 -8.04 -40.30
CA LYS A 282 -30.11 -7.62 -41.19
C LYS A 282 -30.59 -6.19 -40.90
N GLN A 283 -30.58 -5.77 -39.64
CA GLN A 283 -30.89 -4.40 -39.19
C GLN A 283 -29.76 -3.41 -39.57
N LEU A 284 -28.50 -3.84 -39.51
CA LEU A 284 -27.34 -3.09 -40.00
C LEU A 284 -27.38 -2.89 -41.52
N GLU A 285 -27.89 -3.88 -42.26
CA GLU A 285 -28.02 -3.83 -43.73
C GLU A 285 -29.22 -2.97 -44.20
N THR A 286 -30.25 -2.74 -43.37
CA THR A 286 -31.51 -2.07 -43.76
C THR A 286 -31.61 -0.60 -43.37
N LEU A 287 -30.67 -0.05 -42.59
CA LEU A 287 -30.73 1.33 -42.11
C LEU A 287 -29.87 2.28 -42.98
N HIS A 288 -30.50 2.91 -43.96
CA HIS A 288 -29.96 4.10 -44.65
C HIS A 288 -30.56 5.39 -44.03
N GLU A 289 -29.80 6.48 -44.18
CA GLU A 289 -30.13 7.90 -43.89
C GLU A 289 -30.04 8.38 -42.42
N LYS A 290 -28.83 8.86 -42.10
CA LYS A 290 -28.43 10.09 -41.37
C LYS A 290 -29.02 10.46 -39.99
N GLU A 291 -30.13 9.90 -39.48
CA GLU A 291 -30.76 10.37 -38.22
C GLU A 291 -30.71 9.42 -37.01
N LYS A 292 -30.09 8.24 -37.08
CA LYS A 292 -30.07 7.25 -35.96
C LYS A 292 -28.69 6.78 -35.49
N GLU A 293 -27.68 7.66 -35.49
CA GLU A 293 -26.30 7.25 -35.16
C GLU A 293 -26.03 7.06 -33.64
N ALA A 294 -26.76 7.77 -32.77
CA ALA A 294 -26.58 7.67 -31.31
C ALA A 294 -27.16 6.39 -30.69
N GLU A 295 -28.27 5.87 -31.26
CA GLU A 295 -28.85 4.58 -30.84
C GLU A 295 -27.95 3.40 -31.20
N ILE A 296 -27.28 3.45 -32.36
CA ILE A 296 -26.31 2.45 -32.81
C ILE A 296 -25.11 2.36 -31.83
N GLY A 297 -24.63 3.50 -31.34
CA GLY A 297 -23.51 3.56 -30.38
C GLY A 297 -23.83 2.91 -29.04
N LYS A 298 -25.01 3.18 -28.47
CA LYS A 298 -25.49 2.54 -27.22
C LYS A 298 -25.68 1.04 -27.38
N MET A 299 -26.26 0.62 -28.50
CA MET A 299 -26.50 -0.79 -28.80
C MET A 299 -25.20 -1.59 -28.94
N LEU A 300 -24.21 -1.06 -29.68
CA LEU A 300 -22.89 -1.70 -29.81
C LEU A 300 -22.14 -1.81 -28.48
N LYS A 301 -22.27 -0.82 -27.59
CA LYS A 301 -21.64 -0.83 -26.26
C LYS A 301 -22.21 -1.93 -25.36
N GLN A 302 -23.51 -2.17 -25.43
CA GLN A 302 -24.18 -3.24 -24.70
C GLN A 302 -23.83 -4.62 -25.27
N ILE A 303 -23.78 -4.75 -26.60
CA ILE A 303 -23.32 -5.98 -27.28
C ILE A 303 -21.88 -6.35 -26.88
N VAL A 304 -20.97 -5.37 -26.81
CA VAL A 304 -19.57 -5.61 -26.39
C VAL A 304 -19.49 -6.05 -24.92
N HIS A 305 -20.30 -5.46 -24.04
CA HIS A 305 -20.36 -5.84 -22.64
C HIS A 305 -20.77 -7.31 -22.47
N ASP A 306 -21.77 -7.74 -23.24
CA ASP A 306 -22.34 -9.09 -23.16
C ASP A 306 -21.47 -10.15 -23.84
N ILE A 307 -20.60 -9.77 -24.78
CA ILE A 307 -19.54 -10.62 -25.37
C ILE A 307 -18.31 -10.74 -24.45
N ARG A 308 -17.95 -9.67 -23.74
CA ARG A 308 -16.74 -9.63 -22.89
C ARG A 308 -16.84 -10.58 -21.69
N SER A 309 -18.01 -10.71 -21.08
CA SER A 309 -18.26 -11.61 -19.95
C SER A 309 -17.97 -13.10 -20.26
N PRO A 310 -18.56 -13.70 -21.31
CA PRO A 310 -18.27 -15.09 -21.67
C PRO A 310 -16.83 -15.29 -22.16
N LEU A 311 -16.23 -14.31 -22.87
CA LEU A 311 -14.82 -14.39 -23.28
C LEU A 311 -13.85 -14.37 -22.11
N THR A 312 -14.15 -13.59 -21.07
CA THR A 312 -13.33 -13.53 -19.85
C THR A 312 -13.42 -14.84 -19.07
N ALA A 313 -14.60 -15.46 -19.01
CA ALA A 313 -14.77 -16.78 -18.41
C ALA A 313 -13.98 -17.86 -19.17
N ILE A 314 -13.96 -17.82 -20.50
CA ILE A 314 -13.17 -18.74 -21.34
C ILE A 314 -11.66 -18.52 -21.11
N ASP A 315 -11.19 -17.27 -21.01
CA ASP A 315 -9.78 -16.96 -20.74
C ASP A 315 -9.29 -17.52 -19.40
N VAL A 316 -10.07 -17.31 -18.33
CA VAL A 316 -9.77 -17.85 -16.99
C VAL A 316 -9.69 -19.37 -17.03
N ILE A 317 -10.66 -20.03 -17.67
CA ILE A 317 -10.67 -21.49 -17.81
C ILE A 317 -9.43 -21.97 -18.59
N THR A 318 -8.97 -21.22 -19.59
CA THR A 318 -7.79 -21.61 -20.38
C THR A 318 -6.45 -21.44 -19.67
N GLN A 319 -6.37 -20.48 -18.75
CA GLN A 319 -5.21 -20.26 -17.89
C GLN A 319 -5.06 -21.37 -16.83
N GLU A 320 -6.17 -21.94 -16.36
CA GLU A 320 -6.18 -23.04 -15.39
C GLU A 320 -5.92 -24.43 -16.00
N LEU A 321 -5.96 -24.57 -17.33
CA LEU A 321 -5.69 -25.83 -18.04
C LEU A 321 -4.19 -26.13 -18.16
N SER A 322 -3.53 -26.48 -17.05
CA SER A 322 -2.07 -26.71 -16.96
C SER A 322 -1.55 -27.99 -17.65
N GLU A 323 -2.43 -28.88 -18.12
CA GLU A 323 -2.04 -30.17 -18.74
C GLU A 323 -2.27 -30.24 -20.26
N VAL A 324 -2.68 -29.14 -20.89
CA VAL A 324 -2.85 -29.08 -22.36
C VAL A 324 -1.50 -28.77 -23.01
N GLU A 325 -1.13 -29.58 -24.01
CA GLU A 325 0.06 -29.41 -24.86
C GLU A 325 0.23 -27.93 -25.29
N GLU A 326 1.41 -27.34 -25.06
CA GLU A 326 1.72 -25.91 -25.19
C GLU A 326 1.11 -25.29 -26.47
N THR A 327 1.27 -25.97 -27.61
CA THR A 327 0.74 -25.55 -28.92
C THR A 327 -0.78 -25.42 -28.98
N LYS A 328 -1.54 -26.27 -28.28
CA LYS A 328 -3.02 -26.18 -28.25
C LYS A 328 -3.50 -25.08 -27.29
N ARG A 329 -2.75 -24.85 -26.21
CA ARG A 329 -2.98 -23.73 -25.29
C ARG A 329 -2.74 -22.39 -25.98
N THR A 330 -1.68 -22.30 -26.79
CA THR A 330 -1.38 -21.12 -27.62
C THR A 330 -2.49 -20.83 -28.64
N ILE A 331 -3.07 -21.86 -29.27
CA ILE A 331 -4.16 -21.69 -30.25
C ILE A 331 -5.44 -21.17 -29.59
N ILE A 332 -5.84 -21.74 -28.45
CA ILE A 332 -7.06 -21.31 -27.75
C ILE A 332 -6.86 -19.89 -27.20
N LYS A 333 -5.70 -19.61 -26.62
CA LYS A 333 -5.34 -18.27 -26.12
C LYS A 333 -5.35 -17.24 -27.27
N SER A 334 -4.76 -17.59 -28.42
CA SER A 334 -4.81 -16.76 -29.62
C SER A 334 -6.23 -16.49 -30.11
N ALA A 335 -7.12 -17.47 -30.12
CA ALA A 335 -8.51 -17.27 -30.54
C ALA A 335 -9.31 -16.37 -29.57
N VAL A 336 -9.07 -16.51 -28.26
CA VAL A 336 -9.68 -15.66 -27.23
C VAL A 336 -9.15 -14.23 -27.32
N ASP A 337 -7.85 -14.06 -27.53
CA ASP A 337 -7.21 -12.76 -27.71
C ASP A 337 -7.72 -12.07 -28.99
N THR A 338 -7.87 -12.80 -30.10
CA THR A 338 -8.48 -12.29 -31.35
C THR A 338 -9.93 -11.82 -31.13
N LEU A 339 -10.73 -12.56 -30.36
CA LEU A 339 -12.12 -12.19 -30.07
C LEU A 339 -12.22 -10.99 -29.12
N LYS A 340 -11.32 -10.88 -28.14
CA LYS A 340 -11.20 -9.69 -27.29
C LYS A 340 -10.80 -8.47 -28.10
N ASP A 341 -9.85 -8.62 -29.02
CA ASP A 341 -9.42 -7.55 -29.91
C ASP A 341 -10.55 -7.11 -30.84
N LEU A 342 -11.32 -8.05 -31.41
CA LEU A 342 -12.51 -7.74 -32.19
C LEU A 342 -13.56 -6.98 -31.38
N ALA A 343 -13.87 -7.43 -30.15
CA ALA A 343 -14.80 -6.75 -29.27
C ALA A 343 -14.32 -5.33 -28.89
N ASN A 344 -13.03 -5.17 -28.62
CA ASN A 344 -12.41 -3.88 -28.31
C ASN A 344 -12.35 -2.94 -29.51
N ASN A 345 -12.20 -3.49 -30.72
CA ASN A 345 -12.24 -2.75 -31.99
C ASN A 345 -13.67 -2.29 -32.32
N ILE A 346 -14.68 -3.13 -32.12
CA ILE A 346 -16.10 -2.75 -32.27
C ILE A 346 -16.47 -1.65 -31.26
N LEU A 347 -16.01 -1.76 -30.02
CA LEU A 347 -16.19 -0.71 -29.01
C LEU A 347 -15.51 0.61 -29.42
N SER A 348 -14.35 0.54 -30.07
CA SER A 348 -13.64 1.73 -30.55
C SER A 348 -14.44 2.50 -31.60
N LEU A 349 -15.13 1.77 -32.49
CA LEU A 349 -15.98 2.35 -33.53
C LEU A 349 -17.27 2.96 -32.92
N ALA A 350 -17.83 2.31 -31.91
CA ALA A 350 -19.01 2.80 -31.18
C ALA A 350 -18.71 4.05 -30.33
N THR A 351 -17.56 4.07 -29.65
CA THR A 351 -17.16 5.17 -28.74
C THR A 351 -16.54 6.37 -29.45
N GLN A 352 -16.05 6.23 -30.69
CA GLN A 352 -15.50 7.33 -31.48
C GLN A 352 -16.53 8.41 -31.85
N LYS A 353 -17.84 8.10 -31.90
CA LYS A 353 -18.88 9.06 -32.29
C LYS A 353 -19.62 9.70 -31.11
N GLU A 354 -19.74 9.04 -29.95
CA GLU A 354 -20.28 9.64 -28.73
C GLU A 354 -19.39 10.79 -28.21
N LYS A 355 -18.06 10.74 -28.42
CA LYS A 355 -17.13 11.81 -28.02
C LYS A 355 -17.18 13.08 -28.88
N ARG A 356 -18.08 13.19 -29.88
CA ARG A 356 -18.48 14.50 -30.42
C ARG A 356 -19.43 15.25 -29.46
N ALA A 357 -19.93 14.59 -28.42
CA ALA A 357 -20.60 15.21 -27.28
C ALA A 357 -19.69 15.18 -26.04
N GLY A 358 -18.69 16.08 -26.02
CA GLY A 358 -18.27 16.76 -24.79
C GLY A 358 -17.76 15.95 -23.59
N VAL A 359 -16.97 14.89 -23.76
CA VAL A 359 -16.07 14.44 -22.68
C VAL A 359 -14.72 15.11 -22.90
N TYR A 360 -14.58 16.34 -22.42
CA TYR A 360 -13.29 16.99 -22.34
C TYR A 360 -12.41 16.16 -21.39
N VAL A 361 -11.25 15.69 -21.89
CA VAL A 361 -10.17 15.27 -21.01
C VAL A 361 -9.74 16.53 -20.27
N GLU A 362 -10.17 16.67 -19.02
CA GLU A 362 -10.03 17.91 -18.24
C GLU A 362 -8.56 18.19 -17.84
N TYR A 363 -7.73 17.14 -17.77
CA TYR A 363 -6.33 17.22 -17.33
C TYR A 363 -5.37 16.73 -18.40
N ALA A 364 -4.26 17.44 -18.57
CA ALA A 364 -3.15 16.96 -19.39
C ALA A 364 -2.39 15.85 -18.66
N GLU A 365 -1.96 14.82 -19.37
CA GLU A 365 -1.21 13.69 -18.83
C GLU A 365 0.26 13.74 -19.31
N PRO A 366 1.22 13.35 -18.46
CA PRO A 366 2.63 13.31 -18.81
C PRO A 366 2.93 12.12 -19.74
N VAL A 367 3.34 12.41 -20.97
CA VAL A 367 3.47 11.38 -22.03
C VAL A 367 4.61 10.40 -21.72
N ALA A 368 5.71 10.88 -21.15
CA ALA A 368 6.84 10.05 -20.75
C ALA A 368 6.45 8.93 -19.78
N LEU A 369 5.65 9.24 -18.74
CA LEU A 369 5.17 8.26 -17.76
C LEU A 369 4.33 7.16 -18.40
N LEU A 370 3.40 7.57 -19.26
CA LEU A 370 2.52 6.64 -19.94
C LEU A 370 3.33 5.70 -20.83
N LEU A 371 4.28 6.23 -21.60
CA LEU A 371 5.16 5.41 -22.43
C LEU A 371 6.03 4.47 -21.61
N GLU A 372 6.72 4.93 -20.58
CA GLU A 372 7.54 4.07 -19.70
C GLU A 372 6.74 2.88 -19.17
N ARG A 373 5.52 3.14 -18.68
CA ARG A 373 4.62 2.10 -18.20
C ARG A 373 4.23 1.12 -19.30
N ILE A 374 3.74 1.62 -20.44
CA ILE A 374 3.29 0.77 -21.55
C ILE A 374 4.44 -0.11 -22.05
N ILE A 375 5.64 0.47 -22.19
CA ILE A 375 6.83 -0.25 -22.63
C ILE A 375 7.28 -1.28 -21.58
N SER A 376 7.25 -0.94 -20.30
CA SER A 376 7.56 -1.87 -19.21
C SER A 376 6.62 -3.07 -19.21
N GLU A 377 5.30 -2.84 -19.31
CA GLU A 377 4.30 -3.90 -19.44
C GLU A 377 4.55 -4.78 -20.68
N LYS A 378 4.89 -4.16 -21.83
CA LYS A 378 5.17 -4.89 -23.08
C LYS A 378 6.46 -5.70 -23.02
N ARG A 379 7.51 -5.22 -22.34
CA ARG A 379 8.76 -5.96 -22.15
C ARG A 379 8.56 -7.30 -21.43
N VAL A 380 7.59 -7.39 -20.52
CA VAL A 380 7.25 -8.65 -19.83
C VAL A 380 6.54 -9.64 -20.78
N GLN A 381 5.78 -9.12 -21.75
CA GLN A 381 5.01 -9.93 -22.70
C GLN A 381 5.84 -10.43 -23.90
N ILE A 382 6.90 -9.71 -24.26
CA ILE A 382 7.75 -10.01 -25.43
C ILE A 382 8.83 -11.03 -25.06
N SER A 383 9.11 -11.97 -25.97
CA SER A 383 10.23 -12.91 -25.85
C SER A 383 11.55 -12.18 -25.56
N LYS A 384 12.41 -12.75 -24.71
CA LYS A 384 13.76 -12.22 -24.42
C LYS A 384 14.63 -11.99 -25.66
N SER A 385 14.26 -12.56 -26.81
CA SER A 385 15.00 -12.48 -28.07
C SER A 385 14.78 -11.19 -28.89
N ILE A 386 13.75 -10.37 -28.59
CA ILE A 386 13.48 -9.12 -29.33
C ILE A 386 13.64 -7.93 -28.37
N PRO A 387 14.75 -7.17 -28.42
CA PRO A 387 14.92 -5.96 -27.61
C PRO A 387 13.85 -4.90 -27.93
N LEU A 388 13.15 -4.45 -26.89
CA LEU A 388 12.26 -3.28 -26.91
C LEU A 388 12.88 -2.14 -26.08
N SER A 389 13.36 -1.10 -26.75
CA SER A 389 14.00 0.07 -26.14
C SER A 389 13.07 1.28 -26.11
N LEU A 390 13.20 2.10 -25.06
CA LEU A 390 12.54 3.41 -24.94
C LEU A 390 13.65 4.44 -24.71
N GLU A 391 13.69 5.48 -25.53
CA GLU A 391 14.60 6.61 -25.44
C GLU A 391 13.78 7.89 -25.28
N ILE A 392 14.01 8.65 -24.21
CA ILE A 392 13.31 9.92 -23.95
C ILE A 392 14.35 11.05 -24.04
N LYS A 393 14.16 11.96 -25.00
CA LYS A 393 15.11 13.06 -25.30
C LYS A 393 14.53 14.38 -24.81
N ASN A 394 14.96 14.81 -23.62
CA ASN A 394 14.54 16.08 -22.98
C ASN A 394 13.02 16.30 -22.96
N ALA A 395 12.25 15.21 -22.89
CA ALA A 395 10.80 15.24 -23.10
C ALA A 395 10.01 14.72 -21.89
N TYR A 396 10.66 14.65 -20.71
CA TYR A 396 10.02 14.20 -19.48
C TYR A 396 8.91 15.18 -19.06
N SER A 397 9.10 16.49 -19.23
CA SER A 397 8.13 17.52 -18.86
C SER A 397 7.02 17.77 -19.90
N LEU A 398 6.88 16.93 -20.94
CA LEU A 398 5.87 17.11 -21.97
C LEU A 398 4.53 16.48 -21.59
N PHE A 399 3.48 17.30 -21.59
CA PHE A 399 2.10 16.91 -21.27
C PHE A 399 1.20 17.00 -22.51
N ALA A 400 0.24 16.09 -22.62
CA ALA A 400 -0.76 16.10 -23.69
C ALA A 400 -2.17 15.92 -23.12
N LYS A 401 -3.19 16.54 -23.75
CA LYS A 401 -4.59 16.27 -23.44
C LYS A 401 -5.03 14.96 -24.11
N ILE A 402 -4.78 13.85 -23.42
CA ILE A 402 -5.04 12.50 -23.95
C ILE A 402 -5.82 11.65 -22.96
N ASP A 403 -6.67 10.78 -23.50
CA ASP A 403 -7.29 9.71 -22.72
C ASP A 403 -6.26 8.58 -22.56
N HIS A 404 -5.75 8.39 -21.35
CA HIS A 404 -4.65 7.45 -21.08
C HIS A 404 -4.98 6.00 -21.47
N VAL A 405 -6.25 5.56 -21.36
CA VAL A 405 -6.68 4.21 -21.75
C VAL A 405 -6.65 4.06 -23.27
N ALA A 406 -7.20 5.04 -23.98
CA ALA A 406 -7.21 5.06 -25.43
C ALA A 406 -5.79 5.21 -26.00
N PHE A 407 -4.95 6.06 -25.40
CA PHE A 407 -3.55 6.24 -25.77
C PHE A 407 -2.75 4.94 -25.57
N LYS A 408 -2.91 4.27 -24.41
CA LYS A 408 -2.31 2.96 -24.15
C LYS A 408 -2.67 1.93 -25.22
N ARG A 409 -3.93 1.90 -25.66
CA ARG A 409 -4.38 1.02 -26.74
C ARG A 409 -3.69 1.33 -28.07
N VAL A 410 -3.58 2.61 -28.42
CA VAL A 410 -2.87 3.04 -29.65
C VAL A 410 -1.43 2.55 -29.64
N ILE A 411 -0.66 2.88 -28.59
CA ILE A 411 0.75 2.50 -28.50
C ILE A 411 0.91 0.97 -28.49
N SER A 412 0.05 0.25 -27.75
CA SER A 412 0.08 -1.21 -27.71
C SER A 412 -0.18 -1.85 -29.08
N ASN A 413 -1.11 -1.29 -29.85
CA ASN A 413 -1.40 -1.78 -31.20
C ASN A 413 -0.19 -1.59 -32.14
N MET A 414 0.53 -0.46 -32.03
CA MET A 414 1.73 -0.22 -32.84
C MET A 414 2.85 -1.19 -32.50
N ILE A 415 3.09 -1.43 -31.20
CA ILE A 415 4.12 -2.38 -30.76
C ILE A 415 3.77 -3.80 -31.20
N ASN A 416 2.50 -4.21 -31.12
CA ASN A 416 2.08 -5.52 -31.61
C ASN A 416 2.29 -5.67 -33.13
N ASN A 417 1.97 -4.63 -33.92
CA ASN A 417 2.22 -4.64 -35.36
C ASN A 417 3.72 -4.76 -35.68
N ALA A 418 4.57 -4.04 -34.96
CA ALA A 418 6.02 -4.12 -35.09
C ALA A 418 6.55 -5.53 -34.77
N LEU A 419 6.07 -6.15 -33.68
CA LEU A 419 6.44 -7.51 -33.29
C LEU A 419 6.06 -8.55 -34.36
N GLU A 420 4.86 -8.45 -34.91
CA GLU A 420 4.41 -9.36 -35.96
C GLU A 420 5.25 -9.22 -37.23
N ALA A 421 5.59 -7.98 -37.62
CA ALA A 421 6.45 -7.71 -38.77
C ALA A 421 7.86 -8.31 -38.59
N ILE A 422 8.41 -8.23 -37.38
CA ILE A 422 9.69 -8.85 -37.00
C ILE A 422 9.59 -10.38 -37.02
N GLN A 423 8.52 -10.95 -36.47
CA GLN A 423 8.34 -12.41 -36.46
C GLN A 423 8.25 -13.01 -37.86
N ASN A 424 7.65 -12.29 -38.81
CA ASN A 424 7.64 -12.71 -40.21
C ASN A 424 9.05 -12.71 -40.81
N GLN A 425 9.88 -11.72 -40.46
CA GLN A 425 11.28 -11.69 -40.87
C GLN A 425 12.10 -12.84 -40.26
N ILE A 426 11.93 -13.13 -38.97
CA ILE A 426 12.58 -14.27 -38.31
C ILE A 426 12.16 -15.59 -38.96
N LYS A 427 10.89 -15.76 -39.34
CA LYS A 427 10.42 -16.96 -40.06
C LYS A 427 11.06 -17.09 -41.45
N ALA A 428 11.30 -15.97 -42.15
CA ALA A 428 11.87 -15.97 -43.49
C ALA A 428 13.40 -16.18 -43.48
N HIS A 429 14.12 -15.64 -42.49
CA HIS A 429 15.59 -15.63 -42.45
C HIS A 429 16.21 -16.50 -41.33
N GLY A 430 15.38 -17.17 -40.54
CA GLY A 430 15.81 -18.06 -39.45
C GLY A 430 16.48 -17.32 -38.30
N ASP A 431 17.26 -18.06 -37.49
CA ASP A 431 17.90 -17.57 -36.26
C ASP A 431 18.99 -16.49 -36.50
N THR A 432 19.30 -16.16 -37.75
CA THR A 432 20.28 -15.11 -38.11
C THR A 432 19.71 -13.70 -38.06
N TYR A 433 18.38 -13.55 -37.98
CA TYR A 433 17.72 -12.26 -37.95
C TYR A 433 17.54 -11.74 -36.52
N HIS A 434 18.12 -10.58 -36.22
CA HIS A 434 17.96 -9.93 -34.92
C HIS A 434 16.93 -8.79 -35.01
N GLY A 435 15.70 -9.09 -34.61
CA GLY A 435 14.63 -8.09 -34.52
C GLY A 435 14.85 -7.11 -33.37
N ALA A 436 14.47 -5.85 -33.56
CA ALA A 436 14.55 -4.79 -32.56
C ALA A 436 13.42 -3.78 -32.74
N ILE A 437 12.89 -3.29 -31.63
CA ILE A 437 11.90 -2.21 -31.60
C ILE A 437 12.48 -1.07 -30.76
N LYS A 438 12.44 0.14 -31.33
CA LYS A 438 12.88 1.36 -30.66
C LYS A 438 11.73 2.35 -30.60
N VAL A 439 11.41 2.80 -29.40
CA VAL A 439 10.46 3.89 -29.16
C VAL A 439 11.22 5.12 -28.71
N THR A 440 11.02 6.24 -29.38
CA THR A 440 11.66 7.52 -29.04
C THR A 440 10.59 8.55 -28.71
N LEU A 441 10.75 9.25 -27.58
CA LEU A 441 9.95 10.41 -27.21
C LEU A 441 10.83 11.66 -27.26
N SER A 442 10.39 12.69 -27.98
CA SER A 442 11.12 13.95 -28.12
C SER A 442 10.17 15.12 -28.35
N GLU A 443 10.66 16.33 -28.16
CA GLU A 443 10.00 17.53 -28.69
C GLU A 443 10.38 17.73 -30.16
N SER A 444 9.38 17.95 -31.02
CA SER A 444 9.60 18.21 -32.44
C SER A 444 10.10 19.65 -32.66
N PRO A 445 10.75 19.93 -33.81
CA PRO A 445 11.12 21.31 -34.19
C PRO A 445 9.92 22.27 -34.30
N THR A 446 8.71 21.73 -34.44
CA THR A 446 7.45 22.48 -34.51
C THR A 446 6.77 22.65 -33.15
N HIS A 447 7.48 22.40 -32.04
CA HIS A 447 6.96 22.50 -30.67
C HIS A 447 5.75 21.57 -30.43
N GLN A 448 5.87 20.32 -30.87
CA GLN A 448 4.90 19.25 -30.64
C GLN A 448 5.58 18.06 -29.96
N ILE A 449 4.81 17.22 -29.29
CA ILE A 449 5.31 15.96 -28.75
C ILE A 449 5.42 14.97 -29.89
N GLN A 450 6.62 14.46 -30.14
CA GLN A 450 6.90 13.47 -31.17
C GLN A 450 7.21 12.11 -30.52
N ILE A 451 6.49 11.08 -30.96
CA ILE A 451 6.71 9.69 -30.59
C ILE A 451 7.01 8.90 -31.85
N ASP A 452 8.23 8.39 -31.97
CA ASP A 452 8.64 7.52 -33.07
C ASP A 452 8.70 6.07 -32.58
N ILE A 453 7.98 5.18 -33.27
CA ILE A 453 8.03 3.73 -33.05
C ILE A 453 8.66 3.12 -34.29
N VAL A 454 9.89 2.63 -34.14
CA VAL A 454 10.73 2.10 -35.21
C VAL A 454 10.92 0.60 -35.02
N ASP A 455 10.62 -0.18 -36.05
CA ASP A 455 10.92 -1.59 -36.14
C ASP A 455 11.82 -1.88 -37.34
N ASN A 456 12.61 -2.95 -37.24
CA ASN A 456 13.25 -3.60 -38.37
C ASN A 456 12.43 -4.84 -38.78
N GLY A 457 11.14 -4.69 -39.05
CA GLY A 457 10.30 -5.78 -39.56
C GLY A 457 10.45 -5.99 -41.07
N CYS A 458 9.51 -6.72 -41.68
CA CYS A 458 9.48 -6.94 -43.13
C CYS A 458 9.18 -5.69 -43.97
N GLY A 459 8.78 -4.59 -43.34
CA GLY A 459 8.34 -3.37 -44.02
C GLY A 459 7.02 -3.52 -44.76
N ILE A 460 6.60 -2.44 -45.42
CA ILE A 460 5.32 -2.28 -46.13
C ILE A 460 5.62 -1.75 -47.53
N ALA A 461 5.06 -2.41 -48.56
CA ALA A 461 5.18 -1.93 -49.93
C ALA A 461 4.51 -0.55 -50.11
N PRO A 462 5.08 0.39 -50.90
CA PRO A 462 4.54 1.75 -51.06
C PRO A 462 3.07 1.78 -51.53
N GLU A 463 2.72 0.89 -52.45
CA GLU A 463 1.35 0.71 -52.99
C GLU A 463 0.30 0.29 -51.95
N ASN A 464 0.75 -0.22 -50.80
CA ASN A 464 -0.09 -0.74 -49.73
C ASN A 464 -0.22 0.24 -48.56
N LEU A 465 0.67 1.22 -48.48
CA LEU A 465 0.76 2.16 -47.36
C LEU A 465 -0.49 3.05 -47.25
N GLU A 466 -0.96 3.56 -48.39
CA GLU A 466 -2.16 4.39 -48.47
C GLU A 466 -3.44 3.61 -48.12
N LYS A 467 -3.52 2.34 -48.53
CA LYS A 467 -4.66 1.45 -48.26
C LYS A 467 -4.77 1.06 -46.79
N ILE A 468 -3.65 0.75 -46.13
CA ILE A 468 -3.64 0.36 -44.71
C ILE A 468 -4.05 1.56 -43.81
N LEU A 469 -3.70 2.80 -44.21
CA LEU A 469 -4.10 4.02 -43.50
C LEU A 469 -5.59 4.37 -43.66
N GLN A 470 -6.23 4.02 -44.78
CA GLN A 470 -7.66 4.23 -45.01
C GLN A 470 -8.55 3.21 -44.28
N GLY A 471 -7.99 2.06 -43.87
CA GLY A 471 -8.65 1.02 -43.08
C GLY A 471 -9.42 0.00 -43.92
N GLY A 472 -9.71 -1.17 -43.33
CA GLY A 472 -10.48 -2.24 -43.98
C GLY A 472 -9.65 -3.23 -44.81
N VAL A 473 -8.32 -3.12 -44.80
CA VAL A 473 -7.41 -4.02 -45.50
C VAL A 473 -6.30 -4.47 -44.55
N SER A 474 -6.06 -5.77 -44.47
CA SER A 474 -4.88 -6.37 -43.83
C SER A 474 -4.05 -7.06 -44.89
N ILE A 475 -2.74 -6.80 -44.90
CA ILE A 475 -1.83 -7.28 -45.95
C ILE A 475 -0.79 -8.18 -45.27
N GLY A 476 -0.71 -9.44 -45.71
CA GLY A 476 0.17 -10.46 -45.12
C GLY A 476 -0.38 -11.19 -43.89
N LYS A 477 -1.70 -11.14 -43.61
CA LYS A 477 -2.34 -11.87 -42.51
C LYS A 477 -3.52 -12.70 -43.03
N GLU A 478 -3.58 -14.00 -42.73
CA GLU A 478 -4.74 -14.84 -43.04
C GLU A 478 -5.97 -14.51 -42.15
N ASP A 479 -5.77 -13.90 -40.97
CA ASP A 479 -6.82 -13.59 -39.96
C ASP A 479 -6.90 -12.10 -39.52
N GLY A 480 -6.21 -11.18 -40.22
CA GLY A 480 -6.15 -9.77 -39.82
C GLY A 480 -7.34 -8.94 -40.33
N HIS A 481 -8.07 -8.24 -39.45
CA HIS A 481 -9.23 -7.43 -39.86
C HIS A 481 -8.90 -6.03 -40.43
N GLY A 482 -7.63 -5.57 -40.39
CA GLY A 482 -7.24 -4.29 -41.00
C GLY A 482 -7.78 -3.02 -40.31
N ILE A 483 -8.20 -3.14 -39.04
CA ILE A 483 -8.84 -2.05 -38.27
C ILE A 483 -7.86 -1.31 -37.35
N GLY A 484 -6.72 -1.93 -36.98
CA GLY A 484 -5.85 -1.43 -35.92
C GLY A 484 -5.18 -0.07 -36.19
N LEU A 485 -4.59 0.12 -37.38
CA LEU A 485 -3.85 1.35 -37.72
C LEU A 485 -4.80 2.52 -38.00
N SER A 486 -5.88 2.29 -38.75
CA SER A 486 -6.88 3.31 -39.08
C SER A 486 -7.64 3.81 -37.85
N SER A 487 -7.99 2.92 -36.91
CA SER A 487 -8.59 3.30 -35.63
C SER A 487 -7.62 4.09 -34.76
N SER A 488 -6.33 3.76 -34.80
CA SER A 488 -5.31 4.47 -34.05
C SER A 488 -5.03 5.87 -34.61
N LYS A 489 -4.99 6.01 -35.94
CA LYS A 489 -4.89 7.30 -36.62
C LYS A 489 -6.02 8.24 -36.20
N LYS A 490 -7.27 7.77 -36.31
CA LYS A 490 -8.45 8.53 -35.87
C LYS A 490 -8.42 8.90 -34.37
N MET A 491 -7.85 8.03 -33.53
CA MET A 491 -7.71 8.32 -32.10
C MET A 491 -6.68 9.43 -31.84
N ILE A 492 -5.53 9.39 -32.52
CA ILE A 492 -4.51 10.45 -32.40
C ILE A 492 -5.04 11.78 -32.96
N GLU A 493 -5.77 11.75 -34.07
CA GLU A 493 -6.48 12.91 -34.60
C GLU A 493 -7.51 13.46 -33.61
N SER A 494 -8.19 12.59 -32.84
CA SER A 494 -9.13 13.02 -31.80
C SER A 494 -8.45 13.72 -30.61
N PHE A 495 -7.15 13.52 -30.41
CA PHE A 495 -6.32 14.26 -29.46
C PHE A 495 -5.74 15.56 -30.05
N GLY A 496 -6.09 15.91 -31.29
CA GLY A 496 -5.54 17.05 -32.02
C GLY A 496 -4.16 16.79 -32.62
N GLY A 497 -3.75 15.52 -32.69
CA GLY A 497 -2.46 15.10 -33.23
C GLY A 497 -2.52 14.59 -34.68
N SER A 498 -1.40 14.07 -35.17
CA SER A 498 -1.30 13.37 -36.45
C SER A 498 -0.47 12.08 -36.33
N LEU A 499 -0.70 11.16 -37.27
CA LEU A 499 0.02 9.89 -37.40
C LEU A 499 0.56 9.77 -38.83
N GLU A 500 1.86 9.57 -38.93
CA GLU A 500 2.59 9.35 -40.18
C GLU A 500 3.27 7.98 -40.16
N VAL A 501 3.37 7.34 -41.32
CA VAL A 501 4.04 6.05 -41.48
C VAL A 501 5.04 6.15 -42.61
N THR A 502 6.28 5.73 -42.36
CA THR A 502 7.33 5.57 -43.37
C THR A 502 7.82 4.13 -43.30
N SER A 503 7.90 3.42 -44.43
CA SER A 503 8.29 2.01 -44.44
C SER A 503 8.97 1.65 -45.75
N HIS A 504 9.97 0.77 -45.68
CA HIS A 504 10.65 0.19 -46.83
C HIS A 504 10.71 -1.33 -46.67
N ILE A 505 10.48 -2.05 -47.76
CA ILE A 505 10.51 -3.52 -47.78
C ILE A 505 11.88 -3.99 -47.28
N ASP A 506 11.88 -4.96 -46.36
CA ASP A 506 13.07 -5.57 -45.73
C ASP A 506 13.96 -4.64 -44.89
N GLU A 507 13.63 -3.35 -44.76
CA GLU A 507 14.33 -2.41 -43.86
C GLU A 507 13.53 -2.09 -42.59
N GLY A 508 12.19 -2.25 -42.63
CA GLY A 508 11.30 -2.06 -41.49
C GLY A 508 10.35 -0.87 -41.62
N THR A 509 9.76 -0.47 -40.50
CA THR A 509 8.72 0.57 -40.45
C THR A 509 8.97 1.58 -39.34
N THR A 510 8.70 2.84 -39.63
CA THR A 510 8.66 3.94 -38.66
C THR A 510 7.26 4.52 -38.61
N ILE A 511 6.64 4.47 -37.44
CA ILE A 511 5.36 5.12 -37.14
C ILE A 511 5.65 6.34 -36.28
N LYS A 512 5.34 7.52 -36.80
CA LYS A 512 5.52 8.80 -36.11
C LYS A 512 4.17 9.33 -35.66
N LEU A 513 4.06 9.64 -34.36
CA LEU A 513 2.91 10.29 -33.76
C LEU A 513 3.30 11.72 -33.35
N LEU A 514 2.49 12.69 -33.70
CA LEU A 514 2.62 14.09 -33.26
C LEU A 514 1.42 14.45 -32.41
N LEU A 515 1.65 15.01 -31.22
CA LEU A 515 0.60 15.48 -30.31
C LEU A 515 0.88 16.93 -29.89
N PRO A 516 -0.17 17.77 -29.70
CA PRO A 516 0.02 19.12 -29.20
C PRO A 516 0.48 19.12 -27.73
N ILE A 517 1.46 19.95 -27.41
CA ILE A 517 1.89 20.18 -26.03
C ILE A 517 0.78 20.92 -25.28
N ALA A 518 0.47 20.44 -24.09
CA ALA A 518 -0.44 21.06 -23.14
C ALA A 518 0.34 21.53 -21.91
N PRO A 519 -0.15 22.56 -21.20
CA PRO A 519 0.46 22.96 -19.93
C PRO A 519 0.39 21.80 -18.93
N PRO A 520 1.39 21.67 -18.03
CA PRO A 520 1.37 20.67 -16.97
C PRO A 520 0.09 20.80 -16.14
N ALA A 521 -0.41 19.67 -15.65
CA ALA A 521 -1.58 19.66 -14.79
C ALA A 521 -1.30 20.47 -13.50
N SER A 522 -2.35 21.09 -12.93
CA SER A 522 -2.22 21.97 -11.76
C SER A 522 -1.59 21.29 -10.54
N TRP A 523 -1.76 19.97 -10.39
CA TRP A 523 -1.17 19.18 -9.32
C TRP A 523 0.33 18.90 -9.53
N PHE A 524 0.86 19.01 -10.75
CA PHE A 524 2.24 18.68 -11.06
C PHE A 524 3.17 19.89 -10.81
N PRO A 525 4.31 19.70 -10.12
CA PRO A 525 5.30 20.76 -9.94
C PRO A 525 6.14 20.92 -11.21
N SER A 526 6.19 22.11 -11.80
CA SER A 526 7.06 22.37 -12.96
C SER A 526 8.55 22.33 -12.61
N LYS A 527 8.91 22.69 -11.38
CA LYS A 527 10.27 22.64 -10.80
C LYS A 527 10.20 22.57 -9.27
N ILE A 528 11.30 22.16 -8.66
CA ILE A 528 11.55 22.29 -7.22
C ILE A 528 12.23 23.63 -6.98
N THR A 529 11.70 24.43 -6.07
CA THR A 529 12.24 25.76 -5.75
C THR A 529 12.65 25.76 -4.29
N LEU A 530 13.95 25.96 -4.05
CA LEU A 530 14.54 26.02 -2.71
C LEU A 530 14.99 27.45 -2.42
N HIS A 531 14.93 27.85 -1.15
CA HIS A 531 15.51 29.12 -0.71
C HIS A 531 16.89 28.87 -0.09
N GLN A 532 17.81 29.84 -0.18
CA GLN A 532 19.02 29.82 0.62
C GLN A 532 18.70 29.86 2.12
N ASN A 533 19.60 29.33 2.96
CA ASN A 533 19.38 29.20 4.41
C ASN A 533 18.11 28.40 4.77
N SER A 534 17.80 27.37 3.98
CA SER A 534 16.62 26.52 4.17
C SER A 534 16.96 25.10 4.58
N GLU A 535 15.93 24.35 4.96
CA GLU A 535 16.02 22.94 5.29
C GLU A 535 15.17 22.12 4.32
N VAL A 536 15.76 21.09 3.73
CA VAL A 536 15.06 20.10 2.91
C VAL A 536 14.86 18.84 3.74
N ILE A 537 13.61 18.43 3.88
CA ILE A 537 13.21 17.22 4.59
C ILE A 537 12.79 16.17 3.55
N ILE A 538 13.46 15.03 3.55
CA ILE A 538 13.12 13.89 2.70
C ILE A 538 12.55 12.80 3.60
N LEU A 539 11.30 12.39 3.36
CA LEU A 539 10.65 11.29 4.06
C LEU A 539 10.25 10.21 3.04
N ASP A 540 10.99 9.10 3.01
CA ASP A 540 10.71 7.95 2.17
C ASP A 540 11.22 6.68 2.88
N ASP A 541 10.52 5.56 2.77
CA ASP A 541 11.00 4.30 3.35
C ASP A 541 12.08 3.63 2.47
N ASP A 542 12.18 4.06 1.20
CA ASP A 542 13.13 3.54 0.23
C ASP A 542 14.47 4.31 0.24
N LYS A 543 15.52 3.62 0.70
CA LYS A 543 16.92 4.10 0.66
C LYS A 543 17.38 4.50 -0.75
N ALA A 544 16.86 3.88 -1.81
CA ALA A 544 17.24 4.22 -3.17
C ALA A 544 16.75 5.63 -3.57
N ILE A 545 15.58 6.06 -3.07
CA ILE A 545 15.05 7.40 -3.32
C ILE A 545 15.87 8.45 -2.58
N HIS A 546 16.29 8.17 -1.35
CA HIS A 546 17.20 9.05 -0.63
C HIS A 546 18.54 9.24 -1.37
N ALA A 547 19.15 8.15 -1.84
CA ALA A 547 20.39 8.22 -2.61
C ALA A 547 20.22 8.97 -3.94
N LEU A 548 19.07 8.84 -4.59
CA LEU A 548 18.72 9.63 -5.78
C LEU A 548 18.71 11.12 -5.46
N TRP A 549 18.01 11.53 -4.39
CA TRP A 549 17.96 12.94 -3.99
C TRP A 549 19.33 13.49 -3.61
N ASP A 550 20.15 12.75 -2.88
CA ASP A 550 21.53 13.15 -2.56
C ASP A 550 22.33 13.42 -3.84
N MET A 551 22.22 12.54 -4.83
CA MET A 551 22.89 12.71 -6.12
C MET A 551 22.37 13.95 -6.86
N ARG A 552 21.06 14.18 -6.88
CA ARG A 552 20.45 15.36 -7.51
C ARG A 552 20.87 16.66 -6.82
N PHE A 553 20.78 16.72 -5.49
CA PHE A 553 21.12 17.93 -4.74
C PHE A 553 22.61 18.24 -4.78
N LYS A 554 23.49 17.23 -4.69
CA LYS A 554 24.93 17.43 -4.83
C LYS A 554 25.34 18.02 -6.19
N ALA A 555 24.56 17.80 -7.24
CA ALA A 555 24.82 18.36 -8.56
C ALA A 555 24.43 19.84 -8.70
N VAL A 556 23.59 20.37 -7.79
CA VAL A 556 22.97 21.70 -7.91
C VAL A 556 23.32 22.63 -6.74
N LEU A 557 23.45 22.10 -5.53
CA LEU A 557 23.73 22.89 -4.32
C LEU A 557 25.22 23.26 -4.23
N HIS A 558 25.48 24.49 -3.83
CA HIS A 558 26.80 25.00 -3.49
C HIS A 558 26.90 25.32 -1.99
N ASP A 559 28.11 25.33 -1.43
CA ASP A 559 28.33 25.56 0.02
C ASP A 559 27.77 26.92 0.49
N GLU A 560 27.73 27.92 -0.40
CA GLU A 560 27.22 29.28 -0.14
C GLU A 560 25.69 29.34 -0.01
N ASP A 561 24.96 28.30 -0.44
CA ASP A 561 23.50 28.29 -0.36
C ASP A 561 22.99 28.02 1.05
N HIS A 562 23.82 27.44 1.92
CA HIS A 562 23.49 27.12 3.32
C HIS A 562 22.20 26.29 3.47
N ILE A 563 21.96 25.33 2.56
CA ILE A 563 20.80 24.43 2.62
C ILE A 563 21.17 23.15 3.36
N THR A 564 20.38 22.79 4.36
CA THR A 564 20.55 21.54 5.11
C THR A 564 19.60 20.46 4.59
N ILE A 565 20.10 19.24 4.35
CA ILE A 565 19.27 18.12 3.88
C ILE A 565 19.16 17.09 5.01
N GLN A 566 17.94 16.66 5.31
CA GLN A 566 17.66 15.66 6.34
C GLN A 566 16.81 14.52 5.82
N HIS A 567 17.19 13.30 6.21
CA HIS A 567 16.60 12.06 5.74
C HIS A 567 15.84 11.37 6.87
N PHE A 568 14.61 10.99 6.59
CA PHE A 568 13.75 10.25 7.50
C PHE A 568 13.18 9.03 6.79
N TYR A 569 13.24 7.88 7.44
CA TYR A 569 12.72 6.60 6.93
C TYR A 569 11.38 6.20 7.55
N ALA A 570 10.95 6.95 8.56
CA ALA A 570 9.74 6.68 9.31
C ALA A 570 9.12 8.00 9.78
N PRO A 571 7.79 8.17 9.66
CA PRO A 571 7.12 9.43 9.99
C PRO A 571 7.27 9.79 11.47
N GLU A 572 7.35 8.81 12.37
CA GLU A 572 7.45 9.05 13.82
C GLU A 572 8.74 9.79 14.19
N LEU A 573 9.84 9.51 13.47
CA LEU A 573 11.13 10.18 13.69
C LEU A 573 11.09 11.64 13.27
N LEU A 574 10.36 11.94 12.19
CA LEU A 574 10.17 13.32 11.73
C LEU A 574 9.24 14.09 12.68
N MET A 575 8.12 13.48 13.08
CA MET A 575 7.11 14.14 13.93
C MET A 575 7.57 14.38 15.37
N GLN A 576 8.52 13.59 15.89
CA GLN A 576 9.08 13.79 17.23
C GLN A 576 10.15 14.89 17.30
N ARG A 577 10.60 15.40 16.15
CA ARG A 577 11.69 16.37 16.07
C ARG A 577 11.14 17.80 16.13
N PRO A 578 11.72 18.70 16.94
CA PRO A 578 11.45 20.12 16.83
C PRO A 578 12.01 20.66 15.51
N LEU A 579 11.17 21.34 14.72
CA LEU A 579 11.58 21.99 13.49
C LEU A 579 12.62 23.09 13.82
N GLY A 580 13.81 23.01 13.22
CA GLY A 580 14.93 23.91 13.50
C GLY A 580 14.87 25.24 12.73
N HIS A 581 13.98 25.32 11.73
CA HIS A 581 13.76 26.47 10.86
C HIS A 581 12.28 26.89 10.91
N PRO A 582 11.95 28.15 10.57
CA PRO A 582 10.56 28.54 10.36
C PRO A 582 9.96 27.70 9.21
N ILE A 583 8.67 27.38 9.30
CA ILE A 583 7.95 26.54 8.33
C ILE A 583 8.14 27.03 6.88
N SER A 584 8.20 28.34 6.66
CA SER A 584 8.43 28.96 5.35
C SER A 584 9.83 28.69 4.76
N ALA A 585 10.79 28.29 5.58
CA ALA A 585 12.15 27.91 5.20
C ALA A 585 12.36 26.39 5.24
N ILE A 586 11.29 25.59 5.35
CA ILE A 586 11.34 24.14 5.31
C ILE A 586 10.64 23.66 4.04
N PHE A 587 11.37 22.91 3.22
CA PHE A 587 10.88 22.28 2.00
C PHE A 587 10.76 20.76 2.18
N GLY A 588 9.58 20.21 1.94
CA GLY A 588 9.30 18.78 2.13
C GLY A 588 9.28 17.98 0.84
N LEU A 589 9.99 16.86 0.80
CA LEU A 589 9.85 15.80 -0.21
C LEU A 589 9.35 14.55 0.51
N ILE A 590 8.03 14.32 0.48
CA ILE A 590 7.37 13.36 1.37
C ILE A 590 6.66 12.29 0.55
N ASP A 591 6.97 11.03 0.79
CA ASP A 591 6.24 9.91 0.18
C ASP A 591 4.84 9.77 0.76
N TYR A 592 3.90 9.44 -0.12
CA TYR A 592 2.53 9.12 0.26
C TYR A 592 2.43 7.77 1.00
N GLU A 593 3.18 6.75 0.54
CA GLU A 593 3.08 5.37 1.04
C GLU A 593 4.16 5.07 2.09
N LEU A 594 3.84 5.31 3.36
CA LEU A 594 4.76 5.03 4.45
C LEU A 594 4.49 3.62 5.04
N MET A 595 5.55 2.89 5.41
CA MET A 595 5.49 1.49 5.87
C MET A 595 4.59 1.24 7.09
N ASN A 596 4.20 2.28 7.84
CA ASN A 596 3.20 2.22 8.90
C ASN A 596 1.84 2.68 8.38
N LYS A 597 0.97 1.72 8.02
CA LYS A 597 -0.37 1.88 7.40
C LYS A 597 -1.39 2.79 8.12
N ASN A 598 -1.01 3.50 9.17
CA ASN A 598 -1.90 4.36 9.96
C ASN A 598 -1.83 5.84 9.58
N ILE A 599 -0.79 6.30 8.87
CA ILE A 599 -0.59 7.72 8.52
C ILE A 599 -0.06 7.82 7.09
N THR A 600 -0.65 8.68 6.26
CA THR A 600 -0.19 8.93 4.88
C THR A 600 0.78 10.11 4.83
N GLY A 601 1.54 10.23 3.74
CA GLY A 601 2.37 11.42 3.51
C GLY A 601 1.59 12.74 3.55
N ILE A 602 0.34 12.74 3.06
CA ILE A 602 -0.54 13.92 3.14
C ILE A 602 -0.85 14.26 4.60
N ASP A 603 -1.10 13.27 5.45
CA ASP A 603 -1.34 13.49 6.87
C ASP A 603 -0.11 14.08 7.58
N VAL A 604 1.09 13.62 7.22
CA VAL A 604 2.35 14.18 7.73
C VAL A 604 2.50 15.64 7.30
N ILE A 605 2.23 15.96 6.03
CA ILE A 605 2.29 17.34 5.52
C ILE A 605 1.33 18.26 6.29
N LYS A 606 0.09 17.81 6.53
CA LYS A 606 -0.91 18.56 7.32
C LYS A 606 -0.47 18.79 8.75
N GLN A 607 0.05 17.76 9.42
CA GLN A 607 0.47 17.85 10.82
C GLN A 607 1.67 18.78 11.01
N LEU A 608 2.54 18.88 10.02
CA LEU A 608 3.70 19.78 10.02
C LEU A 608 3.40 21.17 9.42
N HIS A 609 2.18 21.39 8.92
CA HIS A 609 1.76 22.62 8.23
C HIS A 609 2.64 23.01 7.04
N LEU A 610 3.06 22.01 6.25
CA LEU A 610 3.94 22.18 5.09
C LEU A 610 3.18 22.21 3.76
N GLU A 611 1.87 22.46 3.73
CA GLU A 611 1.04 22.31 2.53
C GLU A 611 1.50 23.18 1.35
N LYS A 612 2.13 24.33 1.64
CA LYS A 612 2.66 25.27 0.64
C LYS A 612 4.11 25.03 0.24
N THR A 613 4.86 24.26 1.03
CA THR A 613 6.31 24.09 0.87
C THR A 613 6.72 22.63 0.71
N ALA A 614 5.79 21.69 0.81
CA ALA A 614 6.02 20.28 0.54
C ALA A 614 5.48 19.85 -0.82
N ILE A 615 6.17 18.90 -1.42
CA ILE A 615 5.74 18.13 -2.57
C ILE A 615 5.55 16.67 -2.12
N LEU A 616 4.41 16.11 -2.49
CA LEU A 616 4.11 14.70 -2.29
C LEU A 616 4.80 13.88 -3.39
N VAL A 617 5.74 13.03 -3.03
CA VAL A 617 6.56 12.24 -3.97
C VAL A 617 6.04 10.81 -4.01
N THR A 618 5.22 10.41 -5.00
CA THR A 618 4.49 9.12 -4.93
C THR A 618 4.37 8.36 -6.23
N SER A 619 4.26 7.03 -6.15
CA SER A 619 3.87 6.14 -7.24
C SER A 619 2.34 6.12 -7.49
N ARG A 620 1.53 6.61 -6.55
CA ARG A 620 0.05 6.60 -6.63
C ARG A 620 -0.54 7.85 -7.27
N TYR A 621 0.24 8.61 -8.01
CA TYR A 621 -0.21 9.87 -8.61
C TYR A 621 -1.43 9.69 -9.53
N GLU A 622 -1.68 8.52 -10.12
CA GLU A 622 -2.88 8.24 -10.95
C GLU A 622 -4.17 8.06 -10.14
N ASN A 623 -4.08 7.84 -8.83
CA ASN A 623 -5.25 7.66 -7.99
C ASN A 623 -5.99 9.00 -7.84
N VAL A 624 -7.20 9.05 -8.40
CA VAL A 624 -8.05 10.24 -8.39
C VAL A 624 -8.24 10.80 -6.97
N LYS A 625 -8.43 9.94 -5.97
CA LYS A 625 -8.59 10.37 -4.56
C LYS A 625 -7.36 11.07 -4.02
N VAL A 626 -6.16 10.57 -4.36
CA VAL A 626 -4.89 11.17 -3.93
C VAL A 626 -4.67 12.51 -4.62
N ARG A 627 -4.98 12.62 -5.93
CA ARG A 627 -4.94 13.90 -6.67
C ARG A 627 -5.91 14.92 -6.07
N GLU A 628 -7.15 14.52 -5.81
CA GLU A 628 -8.19 15.38 -5.23
C GLU A 628 -7.81 15.85 -3.82
N GLU A 629 -7.32 14.96 -2.97
CA GLU A 629 -6.92 15.30 -1.60
C GLU A 629 -5.73 16.27 -1.57
N ALA A 630 -4.67 15.97 -2.34
CA ALA A 630 -3.50 16.85 -2.43
C ALA A 630 -3.88 18.21 -3.02
N SER A 631 -4.65 18.22 -4.12
CA SER A 631 -5.09 19.45 -4.78
C SER A 631 -5.99 20.29 -3.88
N GLY A 632 -6.85 19.67 -3.07
CA GLY A 632 -7.72 20.36 -2.11
C GLY A 632 -6.93 21.12 -1.03
N LEU A 633 -5.68 20.73 -0.79
CA LEU A 633 -4.76 21.36 0.16
C LEU A 633 -3.72 22.26 -0.51
N GLY A 634 -3.70 22.31 -1.85
CA GLY A 634 -2.69 23.01 -2.63
C GLY A 634 -1.34 22.28 -2.73
N ILE A 635 -1.26 21.02 -2.29
CA ILE A 635 -0.05 20.20 -2.31
C ILE A 635 0.20 19.72 -3.74
N LYS A 636 1.42 19.89 -4.23
CA LYS A 636 1.85 19.36 -5.53
C LYS A 636 2.26 17.89 -5.41
N ILE A 637 2.05 17.13 -6.49
CA ILE A 637 2.41 15.72 -6.58
C ILE A 637 3.52 15.55 -7.62
N LEU A 638 4.64 14.99 -7.19
CA LEU A 638 5.73 14.55 -8.05
C LEU A 638 5.71 13.01 -8.16
N PRO A 639 5.48 12.44 -9.35
CA PRO A 639 5.65 11.01 -9.58
C PRO A 639 7.08 10.56 -9.23
N LYS A 640 7.25 9.47 -8.47
CA LYS A 640 8.58 9.00 -8.02
C LYS A 640 9.59 8.83 -9.17
N ASN A 641 9.15 8.34 -10.32
CA ASN A 641 10.02 8.19 -11.49
C ASN A 641 10.41 9.51 -12.18
N PHE A 642 9.78 10.63 -11.81
CA PHE A 642 10.18 11.97 -12.25
C PHE A 642 11.17 12.65 -11.31
N ALA A 643 11.42 12.10 -10.12
CA ALA A 643 12.40 12.63 -9.18
C ALA A 643 13.81 12.74 -9.79
N ALA A 644 14.14 11.92 -10.78
CA ALA A 644 15.42 11.96 -11.50
C ALA A 644 15.52 13.10 -12.53
N TYR A 645 14.41 13.70 -12.95
CA TYR A 645 14.35 14.62 -14.09
C TYR A 645 13.81 16.01 -13.76
N ILE A 646 13.10 16.19 -12.65
CA ILE A 646 12.55 17.51 -12.29
C ILE A 646 13.66 18.53 -12.04
N ASP A 647 13.51 19.74 -12.58
CA ASP A 647 14.48 20.83 -12.38
C ASP A 647 14.48 21.33 -10.93
N ILE A 648 15.64 21.74 -10.44
CA ILE A 648 15.84 22.29 -9.09
C ILE A 648 16.45 23.69 -9.23
N GLU A 649 15.80 24.69 -8.65
CA GLU A 649 16.25 26.09 -8.65
C GLU A 649 16.44 26.58 -7.22
N ILE A 650 17.52 27.34 -6.99
CA ILE A 650 17.83 27.96 -5.71
C ILE A 650 17.59 29.46 -5.80
N LEU A 651 16.72 29.97 -4.94
CA LEU A 651 16.40 31.39 -4.79
C LEU A 651 17.23 32.00 -3.66
N SER A 652 17.89 33.13 -3.94
CA SER A 652 18.65 33.85 -2.92
C SER A 652 17.74 34.41 -1.82
N SER A 653 18.17 34.29 -0.56
CA SER A 653 17.42 34.73 0.63
C SER A 653 17.68 36.18 1.04
N ALA A 654 18.43 36.97 0.27
CA ALA A 654 18.64 38.36 0.60
C ALA A 654 17.36 39.17 0.33
N THR A 655 16.59 39.50 1.38
CA THR A 655 15.64 40.62 1.33
C THR A 655 16.43 41.85 0.93
N GLN A 656 16.28 42.29 -0.32
CA GLN A 656 16.91 43.51 -0.79
C GLN A 656 16.37 44.68 0.03
N GLU A 657 17.22 45.26 0.88
CA GLU A 657 16.90 46.49 1.59
C GLU A 657 16.85 47.64 0.59
N ILE A 658 15.80 48.44 0.65
CA ILE A 658 15.61 49.62 -0.20
C ILE A 658 15.30 50.79 0.72
N VAL A 659 15.89 51.94 0.45
CA VAL A 659 15.54 53.20 1.11
C VAL A 659 14.74 54.06 0.13
N PHE A 660 13.64 54.62 0.60
CA PHE A 660 12.85 55.59 -0.14
C PHE A 660 12.65 56.86 0.69
N ILE A 661 12.96 58.02 0.10
CA ILE A 661 12.90 59.32 0.78
C ILE A 661 11.98 60.24 -0.05
N ASP A 662 10.80 60.51 0.49
CA ASP A 662 9.78 61.38 -0.12
C ASP A 662 8.91 61.96 1.01
N ASP A 663 8.58 63.24 0.93
CA ASP A 663 7.79 63.95 1.94
C ASP A 663 6.29 63.59 1.89
N ASP A 664 5.83 62.93 0.84
CA ASP A 664 4.46 62.43 0.69
C ASP A 664 4.25 61.10 1.46
N GLU A 665 3.52 61.19 2.58
CA GLU A 665 3.14 60.05 3.44
C GLU A 665 2.33 58.96 2.73
N ALA A 666 1.50 59.32 1.74
CA ALA A 666 0.71 58.34 1.00
C ALA A 666 1.63 57.52 0.09
N LEU A 667 2.62 58.16 -0.51
CA LEU A 667 3.54 57.53 -1.45
C LEU A 667 4.57 56.66 -0.72
N THR A 668 5.08 57.10 0.43
CA THR A 668 5.93 56.27 1.30
C THR A 668 5.19 55.05 1.83
N SER A 669 3.91 55.19 2.22
CA SER A 669 3.06 54.07 2.63
C SER A 669 2.84 53.05 1.50
N LEU A 670 2.66 53.52 0.25
CA LEU A 670 2.52 52.67 -0.93
C LEU A 670 3.80 51.86 -1.19
N TRP A 671 4.96 52.49 -1.06
CA TRP A 671 6.27 51.83 -1.21
C TRP A 671 6.51 50.76 -0.13
N GLN A 672 6.13 51.02 1.12
CA GLN A 672 6.19 50.00 2.19
C GLN A 672 5.29 48.80 1.90
N LEU A 673 4.08 49.04 1.38
CA LEU A 673 3.14 47.97 1.01
C LEU A 673 3.68 47.14 -0.15
N ALA A 674 4.19 47.78 -1.20
CA ALA A 674 4.80 47.12 -2.34
C ALA A 674 6.01 46.27 -1.93
N GLY A 675 6.83 46.77 -0.99
CA GLY A 675 7.95 46.03 -0.43
C GLY A 675 7.52 44.71 0.21
N LYS A 676 6.47 44.75 1.03
CA LYS A 676 5.90 43.56 1.69
C LYS A 676 5.39 42.53 0.68
N THR A 677 4.79 42.96 -0.43
CA THR A 677 4.28 42.04 -1.46
C THR A 677 5.38 41.43 -2.33
N SER A 678 6.49 42.14 -2.52
CA SER A 678 7.62 41.71 -3.37
C SER A 678 8.82 41.16 -2.57
N ASN A 679 8.63 40.82 -1.28
CA ASN A 679 9.66 40.28 -0.38
C ASN A 679 10.92 41.18 -0.28
N LYS A 680 10.71 42.51 -0.23
CA LYS A 680 11.75 43.53 -0.06
C LYS A 680 11.50 44.34 1.21
N GLN A 681 12.57 44.71 1.91
CA GLN A 681 12.46 45.55 3.10
C GLN A 681 12.64 47.01 2.70
N VAL A 682 11.53 47.74 2.63
CA VAL A 682 11.52 49.16 2.24
C VAL A 682 11.50 50.04 3.48
N HIS A 683 12.60 50.73 3.72
CA HIS A 683 12.75 51.74 4.75
C HIS A 683 12.38 53.10 4.16
N VAL A 684 11.40 53.79 4.75
CA VAL A 684 10.92 55.08 4.25
C VAL A 684 11.24 56.19 5.22
N PHE A 685 11.58 57.35 4.68
CA PHE A 685 11.88 58.56 5.46
C PHE A 685 11.16 59.75 4.83
N ASN A 686 10.40 60.49 5.64
CA ASN A 686 9.67 61.66 5.13
C ASN A 686 10.57 62.91 5.06
N ARG A 687 11.78 62.82 5.62
CA ARG A 687 12.75 63.91 5.71
C ARG A 687 14.16 63.39 5.51
N SER A 688 14.99 64.13 4.76
CA SER A 688 16.38 63.74 4.52
C SER A 688 17.21 63.76 5.80
N SER A 689 16.87 64.66 6.73
CA SER A 689 17.47 64.75 8.06
C SER A 689 17.22 63.53 8.95
N GLU A 690 16.10 62.81 8.77
CA GLU A 690 15.81 61.57 9.49
C GLU A 690 16.69 60.43 9.00
N PHE A 691 16.81 60.27 7.68
CA PHE A 691 17.70 59.28 7.09
C PHE A 691 19.16 59.52 7.49
N THR A 692 19.60 60.78 7.51
CA THR A 692 20.98 61.15 7.87
C THR A 692 21.36 60.68 9.28
N LYS A 693 20.42 60.60 10.23
CA LYS A 693 20.68 60.11 11.60
C LYS A 693 21.02 58.61 11.64
N VAL A 694 20.43 57.84 10.72
CA VAL A 694 20.55 56.37 10.66
C VAL A 694 21.40 55.89 9.48
N ILE A 695 21.95 56.80 8.68
CA ILE A 695 22.72 56.49 7.46
C ILE A 695 23.82 55.44 7.65
N HIS A 696 24.42 55.36 8.84
CA HIS A 696 25.48 54.42 9.19
C HIS A 696 24.99 52.98 9.36
N THR A 697 23.68 52.74 9.47
CA THR A 697 23.10 51.39 9.59
C THR A 697 22.92 50.71 8.23
N PHE A 698 23.05 51.45 7.12
CA PHE A 698 22.83 50.95 5.76
C PHE A 698 24.15 50.64 5.05
N LYS A 699 24.15 49.59 4.22
CA LYS A 699 25.30 49.27 3.37
C LYS A 699 25.43 50.28 2.24
N LYS A 700 26.65 50.46 1.73
CA LYS A 700 26.95 51.47 0.70
C LYS A 700 26.37 51.12 -0.68
N ASP A 701 26.04 49.86 -0.90
CA ASP A 701 25.39 49.33 -2.09
C ASP A 701 23.86 49.20 -1.93
N THR A 702 23.28 49.64 -0.80
CA THR A 702 21.82 49.68 -0.64
C THR A 702 21.19 50.64 -1.66
N PRO A 703 20.19 50.22 -2.45
CA PRO A 703 19.44 51.12 -3.33
C PRO A 703 18.68 52.20 -2.57
N ILE A 704 18.94 53.47 -2.89
CA ILE A 704 18.30 54.64 -2.29
C ILE A 704 17.57 55.43 -3.38
N TYR A 705 16.26 55.56 -3.24
CA TYR A 705 15.38 56.33 -4.10
C TYR A 705 15.00 57.63 -3.40
N ILE A 706 15.27 58.75 -4.04
CA ILE A 706 15.16 60.08 -3.43
C ILE A 706 14.24 60.94 -4.29
N ASP A 707 13.20 61.51 -3.70
CA ASP A 707 12.39 62.50 -4.39
C ASP A 707 13.19 63.79 -4.63
N SER A 708 13.01 64.40 -5.80
CA SER A 708 13.72 65.64 -6.14
C SER A 708 13.21 66.83 -5.31
N SER A 709 11.93 66.84 -4.92
CA SER A 709 11.25 67.95 -4.24
C SER A 709 10.96 67.62 -2.78
N LEU A 710 12.02 67.46 -1.98
CA LEU A 710 11.86 67.27 -0.53
C LEU A 710 11.38 68.56 0.15
N ALA A 711 10.54 68.45 1.17
CA ALA A 711 10.02 69.58 1.96
C ALA A 711 11.11 70.39 2.74
N GLU A 712 12.37 69.97 2.69
CA GLU A 712 13.51 70.66 3.31
C GLU A 712 14.17 71.63 2.31
N GLU A 713 14.91 72.65 2.76
CA GLU A 713 15.59 73.63 1.88
C GLU A 713 16.68 73.04 0.94
N ILE A 714 16.78 71.71 0.86
CA ILE A 714 17.78 70.97 0.07
C ILE A 714 17.04 70.15 -0.98
N ARG A 715 17.45 70.29 -2.25
CA ARG A 715 16.90 69.48 -3.35
C ARG A 715 17.39 68.04 -3.27
N GLY A 716 16.56 67.09 -3.70
CA GLY A 716 16.90 65.66 -3.66
C GLY A 716 18.20 65.30 -4.38
N GLU A 717 18.46 65.94 -5.52
CA GLU A 717 19.71 65.74 -6.28
C GLU A 717 20.98 66.23 -5.55
N GLU A 718 20.86 67.29 -4.74
CA GLU A 718 21.95 67.81 -3.92
C GLU A 718 22.19 66.92 -2.70
N PHE A 719 21.10 66.43 -2.08
CA PHE A 719 21.17 65.45 -1.01
C PHE A 719 21.82 64.14 -1.48
N ALA A 720 21.43 63.64 -2.65
CA ALA A 720 22.02 62.46 -3.26
C ALA A 720 23.52 62.61 -3.51
N LYS A 721 23.98 63.79 -3.94
CA LYS A 721 25.41 64.07 -4.09
C LYS A 721 26.16 63.90 -2.76
N GLY A 722 25.59 64.41 -1.66
CA GLY A 722 26.16 64.24 -0.33
C GLY A 722 26.24 62.78 0.12
N LEU A 723 25.32 61.91 -0.31
CA LEU A 723 25.39 60.46 -0.06
C LEU A 723 26.48 59.79 -0.90
N TYR A 724 26.61 60.21 -2.16
CA TYR A 724 27.65 59.70 -3.06
C TYR A 724 29.05 60.02 -2.55
N ASP A 725 29.27 61.25 -2.08
CA ASP A 725 30.54 61.67 -1.47
C ASP A 725 30.85 60.87 -0.18
N GLN A 726 29.82 60.30 0.47
CA GLN A 726 29.93 59.38 1.61
C GLN A 726 30.05 57.90 1.20
N GLY A 727 30.20 57.62 -0.09
CA GLY A 727 30.49 56.29 -0.65
C GLY A 727 29.28 55.46 -1.05
N PHE A 728 28.06 56.00 -1.06
CA PHE A 728 26.89 55.26 -1.57
C PHE A 728 26.90 55.22 -3.10
N SER A 729 26.68 54.04 -3.68
CA SER A 729 26.80 53.83 -5.14
C SER A 729 25.46 53.62 -5.87
N GLU A 730 24.41 53.20 -5.16
CA GLU A 730 23.10 52.85 -5.74
C GLU A 730 22.05 53.94 -5.50
N LEU A 731 22.27 55.13 -6.08
CA LEU A 731 21.40 56.30 -5.90
C LEU A 731 20.49 56.54 -7.11
N TYR A 732 19.19 56.70 -6.85
CA TYR A 732 18.15 56.89 -7.86
C TYR A 732 17.31 58.13 -7.51
N LEU A 733 16.96 58.92 -8.53
CA LEU A 733 16.06 60.07 -8.36
C LEU A 733 14.65 59.64 -8.76
N ALA A 734 13.70 59.64 -7.83
CA ALA A 734 12.31 59.26 -8.05
C ALA A 734 11.47 60.53 -8.28
N THR A 735 11.03 60.79 -9.50
CA THR A 735 10.39 62.06 -9.84
C THR A 735 9.37 61.92 -10.97
N GLY A 736 8.45 62.88 -11.06
CA GLY A 736 7.52 62.99 -12.18
C GLY A 736 8.09 63.70 -13.42
N TYR A 737 9.30 64.26 -13.32
CA TYR A 737 9.98 64.91 -14.44
C TYR A 737 10.77 63.91 -15.28
N ASP A 738 10.83 64.15 -16.59
CA ASP A 738 11.69 63.39 -17.51
C ASP A 738 13.18 63.66 -17.24
N ALA A 739 14.04 62.71 -17.64
CA ALA A 739 15.49 62.80 -17.40
C ALA A 739 16.13 64.07 -17.99
N ASP A 740 15.59 64.60 -19.09
CA ASP A 740 16.05 65.81 -19.77
C ASP A 740 15.81 67.09 -18.96
N HIS A 741 14.97 67.04 -17.90
CA HIS A 741 14.73 68.15 -17.00
C HIS A 741 15.94 68.45 -16.10
N PHE A 742 16.81 67.48 -15.88
CA PHE A 742 17.94 67.59 -14.97
C PHE A 742 19.25 67.75 -15.74
N LYS A 743 20.19 68.51 -15.17
CA LYS A 743 21.57 68.52 -15.68
C LYS A 743 22.20 67.13 -15.47
N PRO A 744 23.20 66.72 -16.27
CA PRO A 744 23.89 65.45 -16.06
C PRO A 744 24.45 65.33 -14.63
N MET A 745 24.04 64.29 -13.91
CA MET A 745 24.42 64.01 -12.53
C MET A 745 25.16 62.67 -12.47
N PRO A 746 26.50 62.64 -12.47
CA PRO A 746 27.28 61.40 -12.47
C PRO A 746 27.06 60.50 -11.24
N TRP A 747 26.56 61.08 -10.14
CA TRP A 747 26.27 60.40 -8.89
C TRP A 747 24.88 59.76 -8.83
N ILE A 748 23.99 60.03 -9.81
CA ILE A 748 22.66 59.40 -9.92
C ILE A 748 22.74 58.30 -10.99
N LYS A 749 22.42 57.07 -10.59
CA LYS A 749 22.47 55.90 -11.48
C LYS A 749 21.36 55.92 -12.52
N LYS A 750 20.15 56.34 -12.12
CA LYS A 750 18.99 56.47 -13.02
C LYS A 750 17.92 57.39 -12.42
N ILE A 751 17.22 58.12 -13.28
CA ILE A 751 15.99 58.85 -12.95
C ILE A 751 14.81 57.91 -13.23
N VAL A 752 13.94 57.71 -12.24
CA VAL A 752 12.80 56.78 -12.29
C VAL A 752 11.51 57.52 -11.92
N GLY A 753 10.36 56.96 -12.31
CA GLY A 753 9.06 57.47 -11.89
C GLY A 753 8.83 57.26 -10.38
N LYS A 754 7.82 57.94 -9.82
CA LYS A 754 7.47 57.81 -8.39
C LYS A 754 6.89 56.45 -7.97
N ASN A 755 6.60 55.55 -8.91
CA ASN A 755 6.11 54.20 -8.60
C ASN A 755 7.25 53.25 -8.20
N PRO A 756 7.01 52.30 -7.28
CA PRO A 756 7.98 51.26 -6.95
C PRO A 756 8.43 50.49 -8.21
N PRO A 757 9.74 50.27 -8.42
CA PRO A 757 10.26 49.60 -9.61
C PRO A 757 10.21 48.06 -9.55
N PHE A 758 9.43 47.48 -8.62
CA PHE A 758 9.40 46.05 -8.30
C PHE A 758 8.02 45.55 -7.90
#